data_AF-A0AAE0KUJ6-F1
#
_entry.id   AF-A0AAE0KUJ6-F1
#
_cell.length_a   1.000
_cell.length_b   1.000
_cell.length_c   1.000
_cell.angle_alpha   90.00
_cell.angle_beta   90.00
_cell.angle_gamma   90.00
#
_symmetry.space_group_name_H-M   'P 1'
#
loop_
_entity.id
_entity.type
_entity.pdbx_description
1 polymer ?
#
loop_
_entity_poly.entity_id
_entity_poly.type
_entity_poly.pdbx_seq_one_letter_code
_entity_poly.pdbx_strand_id
1 'polypeptide(L)'
;MANFRRAIHLTRVSTARRSNTRINLARPRGMVRDGGVTAPEGHLGDAAVVQNAEDSFPTLGISLVALRRFVAEHAQRLSQGLTTEEVCNELVKPATAAGQCSYVELLARGGERPGAATVFVSHAWRYKFQELADTVLTLEATEAPQPAETFVWIDVFSVNQHRSHERDFTWWSTTFREAVRDIGHTLVVLAPFHDPIPLTRAWCLFEIFNTVDTGAVLDLRLSAVEGASFTEDLRGGTFDFNAWVARVNLERAEAWDPSDLAQIMEVVRASVGLDELNARVIAALRDWLVGEGLKVLDDLPVPRSLSASTFVGHLGQLMMDQGKLHEAEPLFQEALEETRTRLGDAHADTLRCMDRLAGLVMAQGKLEEAEPLCRAALEGLRTALSDDHSDTLTSMDRMVGLLRARGKLDEAESLLHETLRRRRATLGDAHQDTLQSVACLGSLLETQGKLNEAEPLLREAASKSRAILGNAHPDTLKSEACLANLLLRSGTQAELDEAELLCRELARVSRTKLGEDHPATLKYMYGFVELLRAQGKLGEAEQSCRELLALSRAKLGDAHSEILGYSSSLAVLLHMQGRIGEAEELYRQVLSEHRALFGDTHPDTLVHHDNLALLLHEEGKMEEAEQMHREVLEGRRARLGGSHLNTLRSMNNLGGVLQAQGKLVEAEPLFREAVDASRRELGDTHPDMPLYIRNLARLLHSLDRLSEAELLYREALERTRTKLGEDHAETIQCISDLEGLLKAQGNLGEAEQMHREVLEGRRTRLGGSHLNTLRSMNHLGGILQAQGKLVAAEALFREAVVASRQELGDTHPDLPLYIRNLARLLHSLGRLSEAELLYREALERFRTKLGEDHAETIQCISDLEGLLEAQGNLGEAEAL
;
A
#
# COMPACT_ATOMS: atom_id res chain seq x y z
N MET A 1 -10.33 -3.57 29.26
CA MET A 1 -10.97 -3.82 27.96
C MET A 1 -11.10 -2.58 27.05
N ALA A 2 -11.61 -1.42 27.52
CA ALA A 2 -11.77 -0.23 26.65
C ALA A 2 -10.45 0.42 26.19
N ASN A 3 -9.41 0.49 27.05
CA ASN A 3 -8.10 1.02 26.69
C ASN A 3 -7.29 0.13 25.72
N PHE A 4 -7.60 -1.18 25.64
CA PHE A 4 -6.91 -2.15 24.79
C PHE A 4 -7.53 -2.27 23.39
N ARG A 5 -8.86 -2.14 23.28
CA ARG A 5 -9.54 -1.97 21.97
C ARG A 5 -8.98 -0.78 21.17
N ARG A 6 -8.42 0.23 21.85
CA ARG A 6 -7.77 1.38 21.22
C ARG A 6 -6.34 1.11 20.73
N ALA A 7 -5.58 0.24 21.40
CA ALA A 7 -4.26 -0.20 20.94
C ALA A 7 -4.35 -0.96 19.60
N ILE A 8 -5.40 -1.77 19.43
CA ILE A 8 -5.74 -2.47 18.18
C ILE A 8 -6.23 -1.49 17.10
N HIS A 9 -6.95 -0.43 17.51
CA HIS A 9 -7.43 0.62 16.60
C HIS A 9 -6.29 1.46 15.98
N LEU A 10 -5.12 1.47 16.60
CA LEU A 10 -3.92 2.22 16.20
C LEU A 10 -2.87 1.35 15.48
N THR A 11 -3.13 0.07 15.24
CA THR A 11 -2.33 -0.73 14.31
C THR A 11 -2.70 -0.37 12.87
N ARG A 12 -2.44 0.88 12.46
CA ARG A 12 -2.25 1.16 11.04
C ARG A 12 -0.99 0.43 10.62
N VAL A 13 -1.13 -0.46 9.65
CA VAL A 13 -0.07 -0.71 8.67
C VAL A 13 0.27 0.67 8.11
N SER A 14 1.35 1.29 8.58
CA SER A 14 1.91 2.42 7.85
C SER A 14 2.33 1.83 6.51
N THR A 15 1.54 2.03 5.46
CA THR A 15 1.96 1.71 4.10
C THR A 15 3.07 2.68 3.74
N ALA A 16 4.27 2.41 4.26
CA ALA A 16 5.51 2.85 3.67
C ALA A 16 5.57 2.18 2.30
N ARG A 17 5.79 3.00 1.28
CA ARG A 17 5.98 2.56 -0.09
C ARG A 17 7.15 1.56 -0.17
N ARG A 18 6.90 0.51 -0.96
CA ARG A 18 7.84 -0.39 -1.67
C ARG A 18 8.52 -1.49 -0.85
N SER A 19 8.13 -2.72 -1.16
CA SER A 19 9.06 -3.79 -1.56
C SER A 19 8.36 -4.67 -2.62
N ASN A 20 8.76 -4.49 -3.87
CA ASN A 20 8.43 -5.41 -4.95
C ASN A 20 9.15 -6.73 -4.69
N THR A 21 8.39 -7.80 -4.72
CA THR A 21 8.85 -9.17 -4.55
C THR A 21 9.77 -9.57 -5.71
N ARG A 22 10.95 -10.09 -5.38
CA ARG A 22 11.82 -10.82 -6.31
C ARG A 22 11.06 -12.06 -6.81
N ILE A 23 10.82 -12.17 -8.11
CA ILE A 23 10.58 -13.48 -8.75
C ILE A 23 11.95 -14.10 -8.99
N ASN A 24 12.37 -14.98 -8.07
CA ASN A 24 13.59 -15.76 -8.19
C ASN A 24 13.32 -16.93 -9.17
N LEU A 25 13.50 -16.72 -10.48
CA LEU A 25 13.55 -17.83 -11.45
C LEU A 25 14.92 -18.49 -11.45
N ALA A 26 15.29 -19.10 -10.32
CA ALA A 26 16.41 -20.04 -10.25
C ALA A 26 15.84 -21.42 -9.87
N ARG A 27 15.61 -22.28 -10.87
CA ARG A 27 15.44 -23.71 -10.59
C ARG A 27 16.82 -24.37 -10.43
N PRO A 28 17.00 -25.21 -9.39
CA PRO A 28 18.25 -25.93 -9.17
C PRO A 28 18.43 -27.06 -10.19
N ARG A 29 19.70 -27.25 -10.59
CA ARG A 29 20.16 -28.42 -11.34
C ARG A 29 19.97 -29.70 -10.49
N GLY A 30 19.35 -30.71 -11.08
CA GLY A 30 19.60 -32.11 -10.76
C GLY A 30 18.46 -32.87 -10.07
N MET A 31 17.67 -33.60 -10.86
CA MET A 31 17.31 -34.98 -10.52
C MET A 31 16.84 -35.71 -11.77
N VAL A 32 17.62 -36.73 -12.14
CA VAL A 32 17.34 -37.71 -13.18
C VAL A 32 16.06 -38.47 -12.81
N ARG A 33 15.07 -38.48 -13.70
CA ARG A 33 14.06 -39.54 -13.77
C ARG A 33 13.92 -40.00 -15.21
N ASP A 34 14.37 -41.22 -15.43
CA ASP A 34 14.06 -42.05 -16.60
C ASP A 34 12.56 -42.05 -16.86
N GLY A 35 12.21 -41.80 -18.13
CA GLY A 35 10.86 -41.84 -18.65
C GLY A 35 10.93 -41.79 -20.16
N GLY A 36 11.37 -42.89 -20.76
CA GLY A 36 11.48 -43.02 -22.21
C GLY A 36 10.13 -42.78 -22.89
N VAL A 37 10.12 -41.82 -23.82
CA VAL A 37 9.11 -41.75 -24.87
C VAL A 37 9.88 -41.61 -26.18
N THR A 38 9.80 -42.66 -26.97
CA THR A 38 10.35 -42.82 -28.31
C THR A 38 9.85 -41.72 -29.24
N ALA A 39 10.77 -41.08 -29.97
CA ALA A 39 10.47 -40.25 -31.11
C ALA A 39 9.71 -41.06 -32.18
N PRO A 40 8.68 -40.51 -32.85
CA PRO A 40 8.23 -41.09 -34.10
C PRO A 40 9.14 -40.57 -35.22
N GLU A 41 10.02 -41.42 -35.72
CA GLU A 41 10.53 -41.32 -37.08
C GLU A 41 9.35 -41.46 -38.04
N GLY A 42 8.87 -40.33 -38.58
CA GLY A 42 7.81 -40.28 -39.58
C GLY A 42 8.39 -39.91 -40.94
N HIS A 43 8.56 -40.91 -41.80
CA HIS A 43 8.84 -40.75 -43.22
C HIS A 43 7.86 -39.77 -43.88
N LEU A 44 8.41 -38.73 -44.52
CA LEU A 44 7.70 -37.89 -45.48
C LEU A 44 7.27 -38.75 -46.69
N GLY A 45 5.98 -39.10 -46.74
CA GLY A 45 5.34 -39.77 -47.86
C GLY A 45 4.11 -38.98 -48.32
N ASP A 46 4.16 -38.60 -49.59
CA ASP A 46 3.06 -38.30 -50.52
C ASP A 46 1.88 -37.43 -50.06
N ALA A 47 1.86 -36.22 -50.63
CA ALA A 47 0.71 -35.62 -51.34
C ALA A 47 -0.71 -36.00 -50.86
N ALA A 48 -1.03 -35.78 -49.58
CA ALA A 48 -2.42 -35.84 -49.09
C ALA A 48 -2.60 -35.18 -47.71
N VAL A 49 -2.16 -33.93 -47.52
CA VAL A 49 -2.64 -33.09 -46.40
C VAL A 49 -2.84 -31.65 -46.89
N VAL A 50 -3.73 -31.49 -47.87
CA VAL A 50 -4.33 -30.18 -48.18
C VAL A 50 -5.82 -30.42 -48.31
N GLN A 51 -6.48 -30.71 -47.18
CA GLN A 51 -7.93 -30.69 -47.04
C GLN A 51 -8.27 -30.90 -45.56
N ASN A 52 -8.26 -29.77 -44.82
CA ASN A 52 -8.87 -29.48 -43.51
C ASN A 52 -8.12 -28.37 -42.72
N ALA A 53 -7.13 -27.69 -43.33
CA ALA A 53 -6.31 -26.66 -42.70
C ALA A 53 -6.74 -25.21 -43.05
N GLU A 54 -8.02 -24.96 -43.38
CA GLU A 54 -8.45 -23.59 -43.73
C GLU A 54 -8.67 -22.69 -42.51
N ASP A 55 -8.67 -23.19 -41.26
CA ASP A 55 -8.90 -22.38 -40.04
C ASP A 55 -7.74 -22.34 -39.03
N SER A 56 -6.63 -23.05 -39.28
CA SER A 56 -5.48 -23.09 -38.37
C SER A 56 -4.47 -21.96 -38.60
N PHE A 57 -3.79 -21.51 -37.53
CA PHE A 57 -2.70 -20.51 -37.61
C PHE A 57 -1.64 -20.90 -38.65
N PRO A 58 -1.24 -19.99 -39.56
CA PRO A 58 -0.16 -20.28 -40.51
C PRO A 58 1.19 -20.33 -39.78
N THR A 59 1.71 -21.53 -39.51
CA THR A 59 2.95 -21.74 -38.74
C THR A 59 4.24 -21.63 -39.55
N LEU A 60 4.15 -21.43 -40.87
CA LEU A 60 5.31 -21.37 -41.75
C LEU A 60 5.91 -19.95 -41.81
N GLY A 61 7.24 -19.86 -41.75
CA GLY A 61 7.99 -18.61 -41.89
C GLY A 61 8.78 -18.53 -43.20
N ILE A 62 9.24 -17.33 -43.54
CA ILE A 62 10.21 -17.08 -44.62
C ILE A 62 11.64 -17.30 -44.07
N SER A 63 12.53 -17.93 -44.84
CA SER A 63 13.94 -18.06 -44.43
C SER A 63 14.67 -16.72 -44.56
N LEU A 64 15.70 -16.50 -43.75
CA LEU A 64 16.52 -15.28 -43.84
C LEU A 64 17.17 -15.11 -45.23
N VAL A 65 17.53 -16.23 -45.89
CA VAL A 65 18.03 -16.24 -47.28
C VAL A 65 16.98 -15.74 -48.26
N ALA A 66 15.73 -16.23 -48.15
CA ALA A 66 14.64 -15.80 -49.02
C ALA A 66 14.28 -14.32 -48.78
N LEU A 67 14.28 -13.86 -47.52
CA LEU A 67 14.07 -12.45 -47.18
C LEU A 67 15.17 -11.56 -47.78
N ARG A 68 16.44 -11.95 -47.66
CA ARG A 68 17.58 -11.22 -48.24
C ARG A 68 17.46 -11.12 -49.76
N ARG A 69 17.04 -12.20 -50.42
CA ARG A 69 16.80 -12.19 -51.86
C ARG A 69 15.64 -11.25 -52.22
N PHE A 70 14.53 -11.29 -51.49
CA PHE A 70 13.40 -10.37 -51.71
C PHE A 70 13.84 -8.90 -51.61
N VAL A 71 14.64 -8.56 -50.59
CA VAL A 71 15.22 -7.22 -50.44
C VAL A 71 16.11 -6.86 -51.62
N ALA A 72 16.97 -7.78 -52.07
CA ALA A 72 17.86 -7.56 -53.20
C ALA A 72 17.11 -7.36 -54.53
N GLU A 73 16.08 -8.16 -54.79
CA GLU A 73 15.22 -8.06 -55.99
C GLU A 73 14.46 -6.74 -56.05
N HIS A 74 14.13 -6.15 -54.89
CA HIS A 74 13.37 -4.91 -54.79
C HIS A 74 14.19 -3.71 -54.29
N ALA A 75 15.52 -3.81 -54.24
CA ALA A 75 16.41 -2.83 -53.62
C ALA A 75 16.19 -1.39 -54.13
N GLN A 76 15.99 -1.21 -55.44
CA GLN A 76 15.72 0.11 -56.02
C GLN A 76 14.44 0.75 -55.46
N ARG A 77 13.37 -0.02 -55.30
CA ARG A 77 12.11 0.48 -54.74
C ARG A 77 12.24 0.68 -53.24
N LEU A 78 12.79 -0.28 -52.51
CA LEU A 78 12.98 -0.16 -51.06
C LEU A 78 13.86 1.06 -50.69
N SER A 79 14.86 1.39 -51.51
CA SER A 79 15.67 2.60 -51.34
C SER A 79 14.90 3.92 -51.44
N GLN A 80 13.71 3.92 -52.05
CA GLN A 80 12.80 5.07 -52.11
C GLN A 80 11.96 5.23 -50.83
N GLY A 81 12.14 4.33 -49.86
CA GLY A 81 11.51 4.41 -48.54
C GLY A 81 10.12 3.80 -48.47
N LEU A 82 9.84 2.77 -49.28
CA LEU A 82 8.56 2.05 -49.22
C LEU A 82 8.26 1.57 -47.80
N THR A 83 7.04 1.85 -47.36
CA THR A 83 6.48 1.32 -46.12
C THR A 83 6.15 -0.15 -46.26
N THR A 84 6.06 -0.87 -45.14
CA THR A 84 5.64 -2.28 -45.15
C THR A 84 4.23 -2.47 -45.73
N GLU A 85 3.34 -1.49 -45.56
CA GLU A 85 2.04 -1.44 -46.23
C GLU A 85 2.17 -1.37 -47.76
N GLU A 86 3.01 -0.47 -48.28
CA GLU A 86 3.28 -0.34 -49.72
C GLU A 86 3.97 -1.61 -50.26
N VAL A 87 4.88 -2.23 -49.51
CA VAL A 87 5.46 -3.53 -49.88
C VAL A 87 4.39 -4.61 -49.99
N CYS A 88 3.47 -4.68 -49.03
CA CYS A 88 2.36 -5.64 -49.07
C CYS A 88 1.48 -5.41 -50.32
N ASN A 89 1.07 -4.17 -50.57
CA ASN A 89 0.13 -3.84 -51.64
C ASN A 89 0.74 -3.81 -53.04
N GLU A 90 2.00 -3.37 -53.18
CA GLU A 90 2.63 -3.11 -54.48
C GLU A 90 3.62 -4.21 -54.92
N LEU A 91 4.06 -5.08 -54.00
CA LEU A 91 5.01 -6.15 -54.29
C LEU A 91 4.40 -7.53 -53.98
N VAL A 92 3.94 -7.75 -52.75
CA VAL A 92 3.55 -9.09 -52.28
C VAL A 92 2.19 -9.54 -52.83
N LYS A 93 1.14 -8.71 -52.73
CA LYS A 93 -0.18 -9.03 -53.29
C LYS A 93 -0.13 -9.29 -54.80
N PRO A 94 0.54 -8.46 -55.63
CA PRO A 94 0.70 -8.74 -57.05
C PRO A 94 1.43 -10.06 -57.34
N ALA A 95 2.51 -10.36 -56.60
CA ALA A 95 3.27 -11.60 -56.79
C ALA A 95 2.45 -12.86 -56.45
N THR A 96 1.58 -12.78 -55.45
CA THR A 96 0.78 -13.91 -54.95
C THR A 96 -0.62 -14.00 -55.57
N ALA A 97 -1.05 -13.02 -56.36
CA ALA A 97 -2.41 -12.90 -56.88
C ALA A 97 -2.88 -14.13 -57.69
N ALA A 98 -2.01 -14.69 -58.54
CA ALA A 98 -2.33 -15.86 -59.35
C ALA A 98 -2.57 -17.12 -58.51
N GLY A 99 -1.92 -17.21 -57.36
CA GLY A 99 -2.00 -18.36 -56.46
C GLY A 99 -3.04 -18.23 -55.35
N GLN A 100 -3.58 -17.01 -55.13
CA GLN A 100 -4.46 -16.64 -54.00
C GLN A 100 -3.94 -17.21 -52.67
N CYS A 101 -2.64 -17.11 -52.44
CA CYS A 101 -1.89 -17.77 -51.38
C CYS A 101 -1.00 -16.76 -50.63
N SER A 102 -0.39 -17.16 -49.52
CA SER A 102 0.66 -16.34 -48.88
C SER A 102 1.94 -16.34 -49.73
N TYR A 103 2.87 -15.43 -49.43
CA TYR A 103 4.17 -15.39 -50.12
C TYR A 103 5.02 -16.62 -49.78
N VAL A 104 4.96 -17.07 -48.54
CA VAL A 104 5.62 -18.32 -48.09
C VAL A 104 5.10 -19.53 -48.86
N GLU A 105 3.79 -19.60 -49.12
CA GLU A 105 3.20 -20.67 -49.95
C GLU A 105 3.61 -20.56 -51.43
N LEU A 106 3.79 -19.33 -51.96
CA LEU A 106 4.30 -19.12 -53.30
C LEU A 106 5.74 -19.63 -53.44
N LEU A 107 6.60 -19.35 -52.46
CA LEU A 107 7.98 -19.88 -52.41
C LEU A 107 7.97 -21.42 -52.33
N ALA A 108 7.07 -22.00 -51.54
CA ALA A 108 6.90 -23.45 -51.44
C ALA A 108 6.60 -24.10 -52.80
N ARG A 109 5.69 -23.48 -53.57
CA ARG A 109 5.34 -23.91 -54.94
C ARG A 109 6.49 -23.71 -55.93
N GLY A 110 7.37 -22.75 -55.67
CA GLY A 110 8.57 -22.45 -56.45
C GLY A 110 9.77 -23.37 -56.20
N GLY A 111 9.65 -24.35 -55.29
CA GLY A 111 10.70 -25.33 -54.99
C GLY A 111 11.58 -24.99 -53.79
N GLU A 112 11.30 -23.89 -53.07
CA GLU A 112 11.90 -23.62 -51.77
C GLU A 112 11.15 -24.37 -50.66
N ARG A 113 11.86 -24.77 -49.61
CA ARG A 113 11.25 -25.43 -48.45
C ARG A 113 10.99 -24.39 -47.37
N PRO A 114 9.77 -23.86 -47.20
CA PRO A 114 9.44 -23.13 -45.99
C PRO A 114 9.49 -24.06 -44.78
N GLY A 115 9.96 -23.55 -43.65
CA GLY A 115 10.03 -24.25 -42.38
C GLY A 115 9.05 -23.68 -41.37
N ALA A 116 8.84 -24.40 -40.27
CA ALA A 116 8.12 -23.87 -39.11
C ALA A 116 8.85 -22.64 -38.58
N ALA A 117 8.10 -21.57 -38.33
CA ALA A 117 8.67 -20.33 -37.84
C ALA A 117 9.33 -20.52 -36.46
N THR A 118 10.55 -20.03 -36.34
CA THR A 118 11.34 -20.03 -35.11
C THR A 118 11.34 -18.66 -34.43
N VAL A 119 10.90 -17.61 -35.13
CA VAL A 119 10.79 -16.24 -34.62
C VAL A 119 9.52 -15.59 -35.17
N PHE A 120 8.69 -15.02 -34.30
CA PHE A 120 7.55 -14.17 -34.64
C PHE A 120 8.03 -12.71 -34.70
N VAL A 121 7.73 -11.97 -35.77
CA VAL A 121 8.20 -10.59 -35.94
C VAL A 121 7.05 -9.60 -35.76
N SER A 122 7.13 -8.78 -34.72
CA SER A 122 6.23 -7.65 -34.44
C SER A 122 6.80 -6.36 -35.04
N HIS A 123 6.01 -5.66 -35.86
CA HIS A 123 6.44 -4.43 -36.54
C HIS A 123 5.29 -3.48 -36.89
N ALA A 124 5.61 -2.22 -37.19
CA ALA A 124 4.64 -1.23 -37.66
C ALA A 124 4.55 -1.16 -39.20
N TRP A 125 3.34 -1.32 -39.75
CA TRP A 125 3.12 -1.32 -41.21
C TRP A 125 3.41 0.02 -41.91
N ARG A 126 3.26 1.13 -41.19
CA ARG A 126 3.48 2.50 -41.71
C ARG A 126 4.95 2.89 -41.83
N TYR A 127 5.88 2.00 -41.46
CA TYR A 127 7.31 2.32 -41.46
C TYR A 127 8.06 1.63 -42.59
N LYS A 128 9.25 2.15 -42.88
CA LYS A 128 10.09 1.68 -43.99
C LYS A 128 10.38 0.18 -43.83
N PHE A 129 10.00 -0.59 -44.84
CA PHE A 129 10.23 -2.03 -44.85
C PHE A 129 11.73 -2.37 -44.80
N GLN A 130 12.58 -1.48 -45.34
CA GLN A 130 14.03 -1.63 -45.29
C GLN A 130 14.56 -1.78 -43.85
N GLU A 131 14.07 -0.96 -42.91
CA GLU A 131 14.50 -1.02 -41.50
C GLU A 131 14.04 -2.32 -40.82
N LEU A 132 12.83 -2.78 -41.12
CA LEU A 132 12.33 -4.08 -40.70
C LEU A 132 13.24 -5.20 -41.20
N ALA A 133 13.53 -5.22 -42.50
CA ALA A 133 14.36 -6.26 -43.10
C ALA A 133 15.79 -6.23 -42.56
N ASP A 134 16.41 -5.06 -42.46
CA ASP A 134 17.77 -4.92 -41.95
C ASP A 134 17.88 -5.38 -40.49
N THR A 135 16.86 -5.08 -39.66
CA THR A 135 16.79 -5.54 -38.27
C THR A 135 16.65 -7.06 -38.18
N VAL A 136 15.72 -7.65 -38.96
CA VAL A 136 15.49 -9.10 -38.97
C VAL A 136 16.71 -9.87 -39.46
N LEU A 137 17.41 -9.35 -40.46
CA LEU A 137 18.63 -9.97 -41.01
C LEU A 137 19.82 -9.96 -40.02
N THR A 138 19.76 -9.20 -38.92
CA THR A 138 20.77 -9.29 -37.85
C THR A 138 20.74 -10.63 -37.11
N LEU A 139 19.65 -11.39 -37.19
CA LEU A 139 19.54 -12.71 -36.57
C LEU A 139 20.64 -13.68 -37.06
N GLU A 140 21.08 -13.53 -38.30
CA GLU A 140 22.18 -14.34 -38.88
C GLU A 140 23.52 -14.15 -38.15
N ALA A 141 23.75 -12.99 -37.54
CA ALA A 141 25.01 -12.65 -36.89
C ALA A 141 25.12 -13.14 -35.44
N THR A 142 24.00 -13.55 -34.83
CA THR A 142 23.90 -13.88 -33.40
C THR A 142 23.96 -15.37 -33.08
N GLU A 143 23.99 -16.27 -34.07
CA GLU A 143 23.94 -17.72 -33.84
C GLU A 143 25.29 -18.44 -34.02
N ALA A 144 25.49 -19.48 -33.21
CA ALA A 144 26.71 -20.32 -33.09
C ALA A 144 27.09 -21.04 -34.41
N PRO A 145 28.28 -21.66 -34.54
CA PRO A 145 28.91 -21.99 -35.83
C PRO A 145 28.21 -23.02 -36.74
N GLN A 146 27.03 -23.53 -36.37
CA GLN A 146 26.14 -24.33 -37.22
C GLN A 146 24.67 -24.04 -36.83
N PRO A 147 23.99 -23.06 -37.44
CA PRO A 147 22.60 -22.76 -37.09
C PRO A 147 21.65 -23.73 -37.79
N ALA A 148 20.61 -24.16 -37.08
CA ALA A 148 19.39 -24.65 -37.74
C ALA A 148 18.84 -23.50 -38.59
N GLU A 149 18.29 -23.79 -39.78
CA GLU A 149 17.78 -22.75 -40.66
C GLU A 149 16.69 -21.91 -39.95
N THR A 150 16.95 -20.62 -39.76
CA THR A 150 16.02 -19.69 -39.09
C THR A 150 14.88 -19.31 -40.03
N PHE A 151 13.65 -19.51 -39.60
CA PHE A 151 12.45 -19.10 -40.33
C PHE A 151 11.69 -18.04 -39.52
N VAL A 152 11.45 -16.89 -40.15
CA VAL A 152 10.80 -15.76 -39.49
C VAL A 152 9.36 -15.64 -39.97
N TRP A 153 8.43 -15.54 -39.02
CA TRP A 153 7.03 -15.25 -39.29
C TRP A 153 6.86 -13.73 -39.34
N ILE A 154 6.60 -13.23 -40.54
CA ILE A 154 6.24 -11.82 -40.79
C ILE A 154 4.86 -11.86 -41.45
N ASP A 155 3.90 -11.10 -40.91
CA ASP A 155 2.51 -11.15 -41.34
C ASP A 155 2.33 -10.88 -42.84
N VAL A 156 3.07 -9.93 -43.41
CA VAL A 156 3.08 -9.60 -44.83
C VAL A 156 3.41 -10.80 -45.72
N PHE A 157 4.31 -11.70 -45.28
CA PHE A 157 4.72 -12.86 -46.07
C PHE A 157 3.97 -14.15 -45.71
N SER A 158 3.61 -14.31 -44.43
CA SER A 158 3.16 -15.58 -43.86
C SER A 158 1.64 -15.70 -43.90
N VAL A 159 0.93 -14.58 -43.83
CA VAL A 159 -0.54 -14.54 -43.95
C VAL A 159 -0.96 -14.43 -45.41
N ASN A 160 -2.04 -15.11 -45.77
CA ASN A 160 -2.69 -14.92 -47.06
C ASN A 160 -3.40 -13.57 -47.14
N GLN A 161 -2.73 -12.59 -47.76
CA GLN A 161 -3.18 -11.20 -47.86
C GLN A 161 -4.42 -11.00 -48.76
N HIS A 162 -4.86 -12.02 -49.48
CA HIS A 162 -6.08 -11.98 -50.30
C HIS A 162 -7.34 -12.32 -49.52
N ARG A 163 -7.20 -13.08 -48.41
CA ARG A 163 -8.32 -13.54 -47.56
C ARG A 163 -8.31 -12.95 -46.14
N SER A 164 -7.38 -12.05 -45.84
CA SER A 164 -7.24 -11.45 -44.51
C SER A 164 -8.47 -10.67 -44.04
N HIS A 165 -9.30 -10.18 -44.97
CA HIS A 165 -10.55 -9.47 -44.70
C HIS A 165 -11.73 -10.39 -44.34
N GLU A 166 -11.58 -11.70 -44.50
CA GLU A 166 -12.63 -12.70 -44.20
C GLU A 166 -12.58 -13.17 -42.73
N ARG A 167 -11.57 -12.73 -41.97
CA ARG A 167 -11.33 -13.16 -40.57
C ARG A 167 -11.85 -12.13 -39.58
N ASP A 168 -12.48 -12.62 -38.51
CA ASP A 168 -12.94 -11.78 -37.41
C ASP A 168 -11.85 -11.52 -36.36
N PHE A 169 -12.12 -10.61 -35.43
CA PHE A 169 -11.18 -10.25 -34.36
C PHE A 169 -10.85 -11.43 -33.44
N THR A 170 -11.83 -12.28 -33.16
CA THR A 170 -11.65 -13.44 -32.28
C THR A 170 -10.62 -14.40 -32.87
N TRP A 171 -10.70 -14.62 -34.18
CA TRP A 171 -9.68 -15.38 -34.90
C TRP A 171 -8.33 -14.71 -34.71
N TRP A 172 -8.16 -13.43 -35.09
CA TRP A 172 -6.86 -12.74 -34.97
C TRP A 172 -6.27 -12.78 -33.56
N SER A 173 -7.03 -12.38 -32.54
CA SER A 173 -6.56 -12.33 -31.15
C SER A 173 -6.16 -13.71 -30.59
N THR A 174 -6.92 -14.76 -30.89
CA THR A 174 -6.61 -16.14 -30.45
C THR A 174 -5.42 -16.71 -31.21
N THR A 175 -5.44 -16.54 -32.54
CA THR A 175 -4.43 -16.99 -33.51
C THR A 175 -3.06 -16.39 -33.17
N PHE A 176 -2.98 -15.09 -32.87
CA PHE A 176 -1.73 -14.46 -32.43
C PHE A 176 -1.21 -15.00 -31.10
N ARG A 177 -2.08 -15.17 -30.11
CA ARG A 177 -1.67 -15.70 -28.80
C ARG A 177 -1.12 -17.12 -28.93
N GLU A 178 -1.77 -17.97 -29.73
CA GLU A 178 -1.30 -19.32 -30.02
C GLU A 178 0.03 -19.31 -30.76
N ALA A 179 0.20 -18.42 -31.75
CA ALA A 179 1.45 -18.27 -32.50
C ALA A 179 2.64 -17.91 -31.61
N VAL A 180 2.46 -16.89 -30.77
CA VAL A 180 3.52 -16.42 -29.86
C VAL A 180 3.90 -17.53 -28.89
N ARG A 181 2.92 -18.29 -28.38
CA ARG A 181 3.16 -19.45 -27.52
C ARG A 181 3.89 -20.58 -28.25
N ASP A 182 3.46 -20.91 -29.46
CA ASP A 182 3.95 -22.08 -30.20
C ASP A 182 5.33 -21.82 -30.84
N ILE A 183 5.58 -20.60 -31.32
CA ILE A 183 6.90 -20.16 -31.82
C ILE A 183 7.87 -19.93 -30.65
N GLY A 184 7.38 -19.36 -29.55
CA GLY A 184 8.15 -19.19 -28.31
C GLY A 184 9.21 -18.08 -28.33
N HIS A 185 9.31 -17.32 -29.42
CA HIS A 185 10.25 -16.20 -29.57
C HIS A 185 9.62 -15.09 -30.42
N THR A 186 9.47 -13.90 -29.84
CA THR A 186 8.98 -12.69 -30.49
C THR A 186 10.10 -11.67 -30.62
N LEU A 187 10.41 -11.29 -31.86
CA LEU A 187 11.27 -10.16 -32.21
C LEU A 187 10.42 -8.91 -32.42
N VAL A 188 10.69 -7.83 -31.67
CA VAL A 188 10.07 -6.52 -31.86
C VAL A 188 11.09 -5.55 -32.45
N VAL A 189 10.72 -4.93 -33.57
CA VAL A 189 11.59 -3.98 -34.27
C VAL A 189 11.32 -2.56 -33.77
N LEU A 190 12.19 -2.02 -32.91
CA LEU A 190 12.03 -0.71 -32.26
C LEU A 190 12.52 0.46 -33.12
N ALA A 191 12.14 0.51 -34.40
CA ALA A 191 12.56 1.58 -35.32
C ALA A 191 11.42 2.58 -35.59
N PRO A 192 11.65 3.91 -35.46
CA PRO A 192 12.84 4.56 -34.91
C PRO A 192 12.82 4.53 -33.37
N PHE A 193 13.98 4.48 -32.71
CA PHE A 193 13.99 4.30 -31.25
C PHE A 193 13.51 5.54 -30.47
N HIS A 194 13.70 6.75 -31.00
CA HIS A 194 13.22 7.99 -30.36
C HIS A 194 11.69 8.10 -30.30
N ASP A 195 11.04 7.52 -31.30
CA ASP A 195 9.59 7.46 -31.41
C ASP A 195 9.16 6.04 -31.78
N PRO A 196 9.27 5.09 -30.82
CA PRO A 196 9.12 3.68 -31.11
C PRO A 196 7.65 3.36 -31.35
N ILE A 197 7.24 3.40 -32.62
CA ILE A 197 5.87 3.17 -33.06
C ILE A 197 5.29 1.85 -32.52
N PRO A 198 6.01 0.72 -32.47
CA PRO A 198 5.47 -0.50 -31.87
C PRO A 198 5.01 -0.33 -30.41
N LEU A 199 5.55 0.64 -29.68
CA LEU A 199 5.15 0.92 -28.30
C LEU A 199 3.93 1.86 -28.19
N THR A 200 3.45 2.37 -29.32
CA THR A 200 2.24 3.20 -29.42
C THR A 200 1.13 2.56 -30.24
N ARG A 201 1.33 1.36 -30.81
CA ARG A 201 0.33 0.64 -31.61
C ARG A 201 -0.37 -0.45 -30.79
N ALA A 202 -1.69 -0.50 -30.88
CA ALA A 202 -2.51 -1.40 -30.05
C ALA A 202 -2.14 -2.89 -30.25
N TRP A 203 -2.00 -3.31 -31.51
CA TRP A 203 -1.62 -4.68 -31.86
C TRP A 203 -0.20 -5.05 -31.40
N CYS A 204 0.78 -4.17 -31.60
CA CYS A 204 2.15 -4.41 -31.14
C CYS A 204 2.26 -4.51 -29.61
N LEU A 205 1.58 -3.62 -28.88
CA LEU A 205 1.49 -3.71 -27.42
C LEU A 205 0.84 -5.02 -26.95
N PHE A 206 -0.20 -5.47 -27.66
CA PHE A 206 -0.86 -6.74 -27.40
C PHE A 206 0.05 -7.95 -27.68
N GLU A 207 0.86 -7.90 -28.73
CA GLU A 207 1.87 -8.94 -29.06
C GLU A 207 2.97 -9.02 -28.01
N ILE A 208 3.51 -7.87 -27.57
CA ILE A 208 4.51 -7.82 -26.49
C ILE A 208 3.91 -8.40 -25.21
N PHE A 209 2.67 -8.00 -24.87
CA PHE A 209 1.97 -8.53 -23.71
C PHE A 209 1.81 -10.05 -23.78
N ASN A 210 1.29 -10.59 -24.87
CA ASN A 210 1.11 -12.04 -25.02
C ASN A 210 2.46 -12.78 -24.97
N THR A 211 3.54 -12.17 -25.46
CA THR A 211 4.90 -12.73 -25.36
C THR A 211 5.33 -12.86 -23.91
N VAL A 212 5.18 -11.79 -23.13
CA VAL A 212 5.51 -11.77 -21.70
C VAL A 212 4.61 -12.73 -20.92
N ASP A 213 3.31 -12.77 -21.21
CA ASP A 213 2.32 -13.59 -20.50
C ASP A 213 2.48 -15.10 -20.77
N THR A 214 2.88 -15.47 -21.98
CA THR A 214 3.15 -16.88 -22.36
C THR A 214 4.53 -17.37 -21.91
N GLY A 215 5.40 -16.48 -21.43
CA GLY A 215 6.78 -16.80 -21.10
C GLY A 215 7.67 -17.03 -22.32
N ALA A 216 7.23 -16.61 -23.50
CA ALA A 216 8.04 -16.62 -24.71
C ALA A 216 9.20 -15.61 -24.60
N VAL A 217 10.27 -15.84 -25.37
CA VAL A 217 11.41 -14.92 -25.43
C VAL A 217 10.96 -13.63 -26.10
N LEU A 218 11.07 -12.50 -25.39
CA LEU A 218 10.91 -11.18 -25.97
C LEU A 218 12.30 -10.64 -26.35
N ASP A 219 12.57 -10.56 -27.65
CA ASP A 219 13.78 -9.97 -28.22
C ASP A 219 13.43 -8.60 -28.81
N LEU A 220 13.98 -7.53 -28.23
CA LEU A 220 13.80 -6.17 -28.73
C LEU A 220 15.06 -5.78 -29.49
N ARG A 221 14.92 -5.39 -30.76
CA ARG A 221 16.09 -5.02 -31.58
C ARG A 221 15.92 -3.71 -32.32
N LEU A 222 17.07 -3.10 -32.53
CA LEU A 222 17.30 -1.96 -33.40
C LEU A 222 18.10 -2.42 -34.63
N SER A 223 17.93 -1.74 -35.76
CA SER A 223 18.84 -1.91 -36.89
C SER A 223 20.26 -1.48 -36.50
N ALA A 224 21.28 -1.88 -37.25
CA ALA A 224 22.66 -1.51 -36.93
C ALA A 224 22.87 0.02 -36.88
N VAL A 225 22.13 0.77 -37.70
CA VAL A 225 22.17 2.24 -37.75
C VAL A 225 21.49 2.84 -36.52
N GLU A 226 20.25 2.41 -36.23
CA GLU A 226 19.50 2.88 -35.05
C GLU A 226 20.20 2.50 -33.74
N GLY A 227 20.79 1.30 -33.65
CA GLY A 227 21.53 0.83 -32.48
C GLY A 227 22.79 1.64 -32.20
N ALA A 228 23.51 2.07 -33.25
CA ALA A 228 24.66 2.96 -33.10
C ALA A 228 24.24 4.35 -32.58
N SER A 229 23.15 4.91 -33.15
CA SER A 229 22.59 6.18 -32.69
C SER A 229 22.07 6.11 -31.25
N PHE A 230 21.38 5.02 -30.89
CA PHE A 230 20.90 4.77 -29.54
C PHE A 230 22.06 4.69 -28.54
N THR A 231 23.12 3.98 -28.89
CA THR A 231 24.33 3.88 -28.06
C THR A 231 24.99 5.25 -27.86
N GLU A 232 25.04 6.09 -28.89
CA GLU A 232 25.57 7.45 -28.78
C GLU A 232 24.74 8.32 -27.83
N ASP A 233 23.42 8.26 -27.92
CA ASP A 233 22.49 8.95 -27.03
C ASP A 233 22.60 8.49 -25.57
N LEU A 234 22.73 7.17 -25.36
CA LEU A 234 23.01 6.61 -24.05
C LEU A 234 24.31 7.20 -23.49
N ARG A 235 25.42 7.18 -24.26
CA ARG A 235 26.72 7.75 -23.84
C ARG A 235 26.67 9.27 -23.63
N GLY A 236 25.81 9.96 -24.37
CA GLY A 236 25.55 11.39 -24.24
C GLY A 236 24.77 11.76 -22.98
N GLY A 237 24.08 10.79 -22.36
CA GLY A 237 23.23 11.00 -21.20
C GLY A 237 21.96 11.80 -21.50
N THR A 238 21.62 11.96 -22.78
CA THR A 238 20.46 12.73 -23.29
C THR A 238 19.20 11.89 -23.40
N PHE A 239 19.32 10.56 -23.36
CA PHE A 239 18.20 9.65 -23.43
C PHE A 239 17.42 9.60 -22.11
N ASP A 240 16.16 10.04 -22.13
CA ASP A 240 15.26 9.96 -20.98
C ASP A 240 14.46 8.65 -21.00
N PHE A 241 14.97 7.66 -20.27
CA PHE A 241 14.34 6.35 -20.12
C PHE A 241 12.90 6.43 -19.59
N ASN A 242 12.64 7.32 -18.64
CA ASN A 242 11.33 7.41 -17.99
C ASN A 242 10.31 8.05 -18.91
N ALA A 243 10.69 9.11 -19.62
CA ALA A 243 9.84 9.69 -20.66
C ALA A 243 9.55 8.67 -21.77
N TRP A 244 10.54 7.87 -22.16
CA TRP A 244 10.39 6.85 -23.20
C TRP A 244 9.37 5.77 -22.82
N VAL A 245 9.51 5.14 -21.65
CA VAL A 245 8.56 4.10 -21.20
C VAL A 245 7.20 4.67 -20.79
N ALA A 246 7.11 5.93 -20.36
CA ALA A 246 5.85 6.58 -20.01
C ALA A 246 4.88 6.72 -21.20
N ARG A 247 5.37 6.56 -22.43
CA ARG A 247 4.54 6.56 -23.64
C ARG A 247 3.78 5.26 -23.84
N VAL A 248 4.19 4.18 -23.18
CA VAL A 248 3.51 2.89 -23.23
C VAL A 248 2.19 3.01 -22.48
N ASN A 249 1.11 3.13 -23.25
CA ASN A 249 -0.24 3.13 -22.71
C ASN A 249 -1.22 2.60 -23.76
N LEU A 250 -1.76 1.41 -23.52
CA LEU A 250 -2.74 0.80 -24.42
C LEU A 250 -4.00 1.66 -24.63
N GLU A 251 -4.45 2.43 -23.64
CA GLU A 251 -5.63 3.31 -23.79
C GLU A 251 -5.39 4.47 -24.75
N ARG A 252 -4.12 4.86 -24.95
CA ARG A 252 -3.70 5.92 -25.87
C ARG A 252 -3.10 5.35 -27.15
N ALA A 253 -3.12 4.03 -27.32
CA ALA A 253 -2.50 3.38 -28.45
C ALA A 253 -3.31 3.63 -29.72
N GLU A 254 -2.61 3.71 -30.85
CA GLU A 254 -3.24 3.86 -32.14
C GLU A 254 -3.59 2.48 -32.73
N ALA A 255 -4.78 2.39 -33.31
CA ALA A 255 -5.21 1.27 -34.15
C ALA A 255 -5.65 1.79 -35.52
N TRP A 256 -5.57 0.94 -36.54
CA TRP A 256 -6.06 1.30 -37.88
C TRP A 256 -7.59 1.27 -37.92
N ASP A 257 -8.18 0.20 -37.37
CA ASP A 257 -9.60 0.14 -37.03
C ASP A 257 -9.79 0.47 -35.53
N PRO A 258 -10.53 1.55 -35.18
CA PRO A 258 -10.89 1.82 -33.80
C PRO A 258 -11.62 0.67 -33.10
N SER A 259 -12.31 -0.20 -33.86
CA SER A 259 -12.97 -1.39 -33.33
C SER A 259 -11.98 -2.43 -32.78
N ASP A 260 -10.79 -2.54 -33.37
CA ASP A 260 -9.73 -3.43 -32.89
C ASP A 260 -9.23 -3.00 -31.52
N LEU A 261 -8.97 -1.70 -31.33
CA LEU A 261 -8.51 -1.18 -30.04
C LEU A 261 -9.55 -1.45 -28.94
N ALA A 262 -10.84 -1.24 -29.24
CA ALA A 262 -11.91 -1.51 -28.29
C ALA A 262 -11.96 -3.00 -27.89
N GLN A 263 -11.82 -3.90 -28.85
CA GLN A 263 -11.84 -5.35 -28.62
C GLN A 263 -10.57 -5.83 -27.90
N ILE A 264 -9.39 -5.32 -28.26
CA ILE A 264 -8.13 -5.58 -27.53
C ILE A 264 -8.27 -5.13 -26.08
N MET A 265 -8.78 -3.92 -25.84
CA MET A 265 -9.01 -3.43 -24.48
C MET A 265 -9.98 -4.32 -23.69
N GLU A 266 -11.02 -4.86 -24.33
CA GLU A 266 -11.95 -5.79 -23.69
C GLU A 266 -11.26 -7.10 -23.29
N VAL A 267 -10.48 -7.70 -24.19
CA VAL A 267 -9.69 -8.91 -23.91
C VAL A 267 -8.68 -8.68 -22.78
N VAL A 268 -8.00 -7.53 -22.77
CA VAL A 268 -7.02 -7.19 -21.74
C VAL A 268 -7.69 -6.92 -20.40
N ARG A 269 -8.83 -6.20 -20.38
CA ARG A 269 -9.61 -5.96 -19.16
C ARG A 269 -10.15 -7.24 -18.56
N ALA A 270 -10.55 -8.20 -19.39
CA ALA A 270 -11.04 -9.50 -18.94
C ALA A 270 -9.94 -10.45 -18.45
N SER A 271 -8.65 -10.13 -18.67
CA SER A 271 -7.52 -11.02 -18.33
C SER A 271 -6.68 -10.53 -17.15
N VAL A 272 -5.88 -9.48 -17.35
CA VAL A 272 -4.96 -8.95 -16.31
C VAL A 272 -5.25 -7.48 -15.94
N GLY A 273 -6.06 -6.77 -16.75
CA GLY A 273 -6.27 -5.33 -16.60
C GLY A 273 -5.28 -4.50 -17.41
N LEU A 274 -5.68 -3.28 -17.78
CA LEU A 274 -4.92 -2.42 -18.69
C LEU A 274 -3.61 -1.92 -18.07
N ASP A 275 -3.64 -1.52 -16.80
CA ASP A 275 -2.46 -1.01 -16.12
C ASP A 275 -1.44 -2.10 -15.82
N GLU A 276 -1.89 -3.31 -15.48
CA GLU A 276 -1.00 -4.47 -15.30
C GLU A 276 -0.34 -4.87 -16.61
N LEU A 277 -1.08 -4.86 -17.73
CA LEU A 277 -0.49 -5.02 -19.06
C LEU A 277 0.58 -3.96 -19.31
N ASN A 278 0.25 -2.68 -19.13
CA ASN A 278 1.20 -1.58 -19.33
C ASN A 278 2.42 -1.75 -18.41
N ALA A 279 2.23 -2.14 -17.14
CA ALA A 279 3.29 -2.36 -16.18
C ALA A 279 4.22 -3.51 -16.58
N ARG A 280 3.69 -4.63 -17.09
CA ARG A 280 4.49 -5.76 -17.59
C ARG A 280 5.29 -5.40 -18.83
N VAL A 281 4.67 -4.71 -19.79
CA VAL A 281 5.36 -4.22 -20.99
C VAL A 281 6.47 -3.24 -20.58
N ILE A 282 6.17 -2.27 -19.71
CA ILE A 282 7.16 -1.32 -19.18
C ILE A 282 8.28 -2.05 -18.44
N ALA A 283 7.98 -3.07 -17.63
CA ALA A 283 9.00 -3.83 -16.92
C ALA A 283 9.95 -4.55 -17.89
N ALA A 284 9.41 -5.22 -18.92
CA ALA A 284 10.20 -5.90 -19.94
C ALA A 284 11.09 -4.91 -20.72
N LEU A 285 10.56 -3.74 -21.08
CA LEU A 285 11.30 -2.66 -21.73
C LEU A 285 12.42 -2.13 -20.82
N ARG A 286 12.15 -1.93 -19.54
CA ARG A 286 13.18 -1.50 -18.57
C ARG A 286 14.28 -2.54 -18.40
N ASP A 287 13.95 -3.83 -18.39
CA ASP A 287 14.96 -4.89 -18.31
C ASP A 287 15.85 -4.92 -19.54
N TRP A 288 15.27 -4.78 -20.74
CA TRP A 288 16.04 -4.63 -21.97
C TRP A 288 16.94 -3.39 -21.94
N LEU A 289 16.42 -2.24 -21.52
CA LEU A 289 17.19 -1.00 -21.40
C LEU A 289 18.35 -1.12 -20.40
N VAL A 290 18.17 -1.82 -19.29
CA VAL A 290 19.27 -2.12 -18.36
C VAL A 290 20.30 -3.02 -19.03
N GLY A 291 19.87 -4.05 -19.76
CA GLY A 291 20.75 -4.93 -20.52
C GLY A 291 21.61 -4.18 -21.54
N GLU A 292 20.99 -3.33 -22.37
CA GLU A 292 21.71 -2.48 -23.33
C GLU A 292 22.60 -1.45 -22.62
N GLY A 293 22.11 -0.84 -21.54
CA GLY A 293 22.88 0.11 -20.75
C GLY A 293 24.15 -0.52 -20.15
N LEU A 294 24.07 -1.76 -19.65
CA LEU A 294 25.23 -2.49 -19.14
C LEU A 294 26.23 -2.85 -20.24
N LYS A 295 25.78 -3.23 -21.45
CA LYS A 295 26.68 -3.44 -22.60
C LYS A 295 27.44 -2.16 -22.95
N VAL A 296 26.73 -1.03 -23.01
CA VAL A 296 27.36 0.28 -23.25
C VAL A 296 28.33 0.63 -22.13
N LEU A 297 27.98 0.32 -20.88
CA LEU A 297 28.83 0.54 -19.72
C LEU A 297 30.16 -0.22 -19.80
N ASP A 298 30.12 -1.48 -20.20
CA ASP A 298 31.30 -2.34 -20.36
C ASP A 298 32.27 -1.83 -21.45
N ASP A 299 31.73 -1.20 -22.50
CA ASP A 299 32.50 -0.64 -23.60
C ASP A 299 33.07 0.77 -23.31
N LEU A 300 32.67 1.42 -22.21
CA LEU A 300 33.11 2.78 -21.90
C LEU A 300 34.55 2.80 -21.38
N PRO A 301 35.42 3.68 -21.91
CA PRO A 301 36.78 3.82 -21.42
C PRO A 301 36.79 4.39 -20.00
N VAL A 302 37.70 3.88 -19.17
CA VAL A 302 37.97 4.37 -17.81
C VAL A 302 39.28 5.18 -17.84
N PRO A 303 39.34 6.42 -17.30
CA PRO A 303 38.26 7.14 -16.60
C PRO A 303 37.18 7.67 -17.56
N ARG A 304 35.92 7.65 -17.08
CA ARG A 304 34.74 7.97 -17.90
C ARG A 304 34.66 9.47 -18.22
N SER A 305 33.90 9.87 -19.24
CA SER A 305 33.59 11.30 -19.48
C SER A 305 32.50 11.81 -18.54
N LEU A 306 32.32 13.13 -18.41
CA LEU A 306 31.20 13.69 -17.62
C LEU A 306 29.83 13.27 -18.17
N SER A 307 29.67 13.19 -19.50
CA SER A 307 28.45 12.69 -20.12
C SER A 307 28.20 11.22 -19.77
N ALA A 308 29.26 10.41 -19.77
CA ALA A 308 29.19 9.01 -19.36
C ALA A 308 28.83 8.85 -17.88
N SER A 309 29.28 9.73 -16.98
CA SER A 309 28.86 9.69 -15.57
C SER A 309 27.38 10.02 -15.39
N THR A 310 26.83 10.97 -16.17
CA THR A 310 25.40 11.27 -16.18
C THR A 310 24.59 10.05 -16.62
N PHE A 311 25.05 9.35 -17.67
CA PHE A 311 24.48 8.09 -18.12
C PHE A 311 24.51 7.00 -17.04
N VAL A 312 25.66 6.80 -16.39
CA VAL A 312 25.81 5.83 -15.28
C VAL A 312 24.81 6.13 -14.16
N GLY A 313 24.63 7.42 -13.83
CA GLY A 313 23.62 7.84 -12.84
C GLY A 313 22.18 7.59 -13.29
N HIS A 314 21.85 7.73 -14.57
CA HIS A 314 20.53 7.36 -15.10
C HIS A 314 20.30 5.85 -15.12
N LEU A 315 21.32 5.07 -15.47
CA LEU A 315 21.27 3.60 -15.40
C LEU A 315 21.07 3.13 -13.95
N GLY A 316 21.80 3.73 -12.99
CA GLY A 316 21.59 3.47 -11.56
C GLY A 316 20.16 3.80 -11.10
N GLN A 317 19.59 4.91 -11.57
CA GLN A 317 18.20 5.29 -11.27
C GLN A 317 17.20 4.29 -11.84
N LEU A 318 17.41 3.85 -13.08
CA LEU A 318 16.59 2.82 -13.73
C LEU A 318 16.62 1.50 -12.94
N MET A 319 17.81 1.05 -12.51
CA MET A 319 17.97 -0.15 -11.70
C MET A 319 17.33 0.01 -10.31
N MET A 320 17.44 1.18 -9.69
CA MET A 320 16.76 1.48 -8.43
C MET A 320 15.24 1.43 -8.57
N ASP A 321 14.68 1.95 -9.66
CA ASP A 321 13.25 1.90 -9.94
C ASP A 321 12.74 0.47 -10.21
N GLN A 322 13.61 -0.44 -10.65
CA GLN A 322 13.36 -1.88 -10.71
C GLN A 322 13.55 -2.61 -9.37
N GLY A 323 13.98 -1.92 -8.32
CA GLY A 323 14.26 -2.52 -7.01
C GLY A 323 15.61 -3.24 -6.91
N LYS A 324 16.49 -3.12 -7.92
CA LYS A 324 17.86 -3.67 -7.92
C LYS A 324 18.80 -2.75 -7.10
N LEU A 325 18.46 -2.51 -5.84
CA LEU A 325 19.09 -1.49 -4.99
C LEU A 325 20.59 -1.74 -4.74
N HIS A 326 21.01 -2.99 -4.64
CA HIS A 326 22.42 -3.33 -4.41
C HIS A 326 23.27 -3.21 -5.68
N GLU A 327 22.70 -3.51 -6.84
CA GLU A 327 23.40 -3.39 -8.12
C GLU A 327 23.52 -1.93 -8.57
N ALA A 328 22.55 -1.08 -8.19
CA ALA A 328 22.56 0.35 -8.47
C ALA A 328 23.60 1.14 -7.63
N GLU A 329 23.92 0.67 -6.42
CA GLU A 329 24.85 1.34 -5.49
C GLU A 329 26.22 1.66 -6.06
N PRO A 330 26.97 0.70 -6.66
CA PRO A 330 28.28 0.99 -7.25
C PRO A 330 28.19 2.01 -8.39
N LEU A 331 27.12 1.99 -9.18
CA LEU A 331 26.93 2.95 -10.28
C LEU A 331 26.78 4.38 -9.75
N PHE A 332 25.96 4.57 -8.70
CA PHE A 332 25.80 5.89 -8.08
C PHE A 332 27.06 6.39 -7.39
N GLN A 333 27.79 5.51 -6.69
CA GLN A 333 29.06 5.87 -6.06
C GLN A 333 30.11 6.29 -7.09
N GLU A 334 30.22 5.54 -8.18
CA GLU A 334 31.16 5.87 -9.26
C GLU A 334 30.79 7.19 -9.96
N ALA A 335 29.52 7.39 -10.29
CA ALA A 335 29.05 8.64 -10.91
C ALA A 335 29.32 9.86 -10.00
N LEU A 336 29.11 9.72 -8.68
CA LEU A 336 29.39 10.77 -7.71
C LEU A 336 30.90 11.08 -7.62
N GLU A 337 31.75 10.06 -7.56
CA GLU A 337 33.19 10.28 -7.42
C GLU A 337 33.82 10.88 -8.69
N GLU A 338 33.38 10.44 -9.87
CA GLU A 338 33.85 10.98 -11.14
C GLU A 338 33.40 12.44 -11.34
N THR A 339 32.17 12.78 -10.96
CA THR A 339 31.69 14.18 -11.01
C THR A 339 32.39 15.05 -9.98
N ARG A 340 32.58 14.56 -8.75
CA ARG A 340 33.33 15.24 -7.68
C ARG A 340 34.76 15.57 -8.09
N THR A 341 35.49 14.59 -8.63
CA THR A 341 36.91 14.78 -8.98
C THR A 341 37.12 15.81 -10.10
N ARG A 342 36.15 15.97 -11.01
CA ARG A 342 36.28 16.84 -12.19
C ARG A 342 35.60 18.19 -12.06
N LEU A 343 34.45 18.24 -11.39
CA LEU A 343 33.63 19.44 -11.26
C LEU A 343 33.70 20.05 -9.85
N GLY A 344 34.19 19.29 -8.87
CA GLY A 344 34.19 19.66 -7.47
C GLY A 344 32.86 19.37 -6.76
N ASP A 345 32.86 19.51 -5.44
CA ASP A 345 31.73 19.18 -4.57
C ASP A 345 30.51 20.11 -4.73
N ALA A 346 30.74 21.37 -5.10
CA ALA A 346 29.69 22.40 -5.17
C ALA A 346 28.97 22.46 -6.54
N HIS A 347 29.41 21.67 -7.52
CA HIS A 347 28.80 21.70 -8.85
C HIS A 347 27.44 21.00 -8.85
N ALA A 348 26.46 21.56 -9.57
CA ALA A 348 25.10 21.06 -9.66
C ALA A 348 25.02 19.55 -9.99
N ASP A 349 25.81 19.09 -10.95
CA ASP A 349 25.89 17.68 -11.39
C ASP A 349 26.37 16.73 -10.27
N THR A 350 27.41 17.14 -9.54
CA THR A 350 27.92 16.39 -8.37
C THR A 350 26.83 16.29 -7.30
N LEU A 351 26.13 17.40 -7.04
CA LEU A 351 25.06 17.46 -6.05
C LEU A 351 23.84 16.63 -6.47
N ARG A 352 23.48 16.59 -7.76
CA ARG A 352 22.44 15.69 -8.30
C ARG A 352 22.82 14.22 -8.13
N CYS A 353 24.09 13.86 -8.36
CA CYS A 353 24.57 12.50 -8.10
C CYS A 353 24.48 12.14 -6.62
N MET A 354 24.84 13.08 -5.74
CA MET A 354 24.74 12.92 -4.29
C MET A 354 23.29 12.73 -3.83
N ASP A 355 22.36 13.54 -4.35
CA ASP A 355 20.93 13.47 -4.08
C ASP A 355 20.31 12.13 -4.54
N ARG A 356 20.73 11.62 -5.70
CA ARG A 356 20.31 10.29 -6.20
C ARG A 356 20.85 9.15 -5.32
N LEU A 357 22.14 9.20 -4.95
CA LEU A 357 22.73 8.23 -4.01
C LEU A 357 22.00 8.26 -2.66
N ALA A 358 21.66 9.45 -2.15
CA ALA A 358 20.90 9.58 -0.92
C ALA A 358 19.52 8.88 -1.03
N GLY A 359 18.85 9.05 -2.18
CA GLY A 359 17.59 8.34 -2.49
C GLY A 359 17.74 6.82 -2.47
N LEU A 360 18.85 6.29 -2.99
CA LEU A 360 19.14 4.85 -2.94
C LEU A 360 19.35 4.36 -1.50
N VAL A 361 20.18 5.05 -0.74
CA VAL A 361 20.49 4.69 0.66
C VAL A 361 19.22 4.73 1.51
N MET A 362 18.31 5.68 1.25
CA MET A 362 16.96 5.70 1.82
C MET A 362 16.14 4.47 1.42
N ALA A 363 16.12 4.11 0.14
CA ALA A 363 15.39 2.94 -0.36
C ALA A 363 15.91 1.62 0.23
N GLN A 364 17.20 1.55 0.57
CA GLN A 364 17.80 0.43 1.32
C GLN A 364 17.41 0.41 2.82
N GLY A 365 16.74 1.45 3.31
CA GLY A 365 16.33 1.59 4.71
C GLY A 365 17.41 2.13 5.65
N LYS A 366 18.58 2.53 5.12
CA LYS A 366 19.72 3.07 5.89
C LYS A 366 19.54 4.58 6.13
N LEU A 367 18.50 4.95 6.88
CA LEU A 367 18.09 6.35 7.02
C LEU A 367 19.15 7.27 7.66
N GLU A 368 19.99 6.73 8.56
CA GLU A 368 21.05 7.52 9.23
C GLU A 368 22.20 7.86 8.29
N GLU A 369 22.56 6.94 7.39
CA GLU A 369 23.59 7.15 6.38
C GLU A 369 23.10 8.11 5.27
N ALA A 370 21.80 8.10 4.98
CA ALA A 370 21.21 8.98 3.97
C ALA A 370 21.11 10.45 4.41
N GLU A 371 20.92 10.73 5.71
CA GLU A 371 20.73 12.08 6.24
C GLU A 371 21.85 13.08 5.86
N PRO A 372 23.15 12.79 6.07
CA PRO A 372 24.21 13.71 5.67
C PRO A 372 24.25 13.94 4.16
N LEU A 373 23.98 12.91 3.36
CA LEU A 373 23.95 13.02 1.89
C LEU A 373 22.79 13.92 1.42
N CYS A 374 21.59 13.71 1.95
CA CYS A 374 20.43 14.55 1.65
C CYS A 374 20.65 16.01 2.05
N ARG A 375 21.20 16.27 3.25
CA ARG A 375 21.46 17.66 3.72
C ARG A 375 22.51 18.35 2.85
N ALA A 376 23.64 17.69 2.60
CA ALA A 376 24.71 18.27 1.78
C ALA A 376 24.26 18.53 0.34
N ALA A 377 23.51 17.59 -0.27
CA ALA A 377 22.98 17.78 -1.61
C ALA A 377 21.98 18.95 -1.67
N LEU A 378 21.04 19.02 -0.73
CA LEU A 378 20.04 20.09 -0.67
C LEU A 378 20.70 21.47 -0.48
N GLU A 379 21.60 21.61 0.50
CA GLU A 379 22.29 22.88 0.78
C GLU A 379 23.16 23.33 -0.41
N GLY A 380 23.84 22.39 -1.06
CA GLY A 380 24.60 22.67 -2.27
C GLY A 380 23.70 23.10 -3.42
N LEU A 381 22.58 22.42 -3.67
CA LEU A 381 21.66 22.75 -4.77
C LEU A 381 20.99 24.11 -4.57
N ARG A 382 20.63 24.45 -3.33
CA ARG A 382 20.14 25.80 -2.98
C ARG A 382 21.15 26.88 -3.40
N THR A 383 22.44 26.63 -3.16
CA THR A 383 23.52 27.55 -3.49
C THR A 383 23.80 27.61 -5.00
N ALA A 384 23.79 26.46 -5.68
CA ALA A 384 24.19 26.34 -7.08
C ALA A 384 23.08 26.73 -8.08
N LEU A 385 21.82 26.38 -7.79
CA LEU A 385 20.72 26.48 -8.75
C LEU A 385 19.58 27.40 -8.29
N SER A 386 19.67 27.98 -7.09
CA SER A 386 18.59 28.65 -6.34
C SER A 386 17.53 27.69 -5.77
N ASP A 387 16.74 28.20 -4.84
CA ASP A 387 15.71 27.44 -4.14
C ASP A 387 14.48 27.09 -5.01
N ASP A 388 14.24 27.85 -6.08
CA ASP A 388 13.06 27.71 -6.94
C ASP A 388 13.29 26.73 -8.12
N HIS A 389 14.53 26.24 -8.26
CA HIS A 389 14.90 25.29 -9.30
C HIS A 389 14.29 23.90 -9.04
N SER A 390 13.88 23.22 -10.12
CA SER A 390 13.23 21.90 -10.06
C SER A 390 14.05 20.86 -9.30
N ASP A 391 15.37 20.81 -9.53
CA ASP A 391 16.27 19.89 -8.81
C ASP A 391 16.32 20.19 -7.30
N THR A 392 16.35 21.47 -6.92
CA THR A 392 16.33 21.86 -5.51
C THR A 392 15.02 21.45 -4.84
N LEU A 393 13.88 21.67 -5.51
CA LEU A 393 12.56 21.25 -5.02
C LEU A 393 12.44 19.73 -4.93
N THR A 394 13.04 18.98 -5.86
CA THR A 394 13.10 17.51 -5.82
C THR A 394 13.94 17.02 -4.63
N SER A 395 15.07 17.68 -4.36
CA SER A 395 15.89 17.38 -3.19
C SER A 395 15.18 17.74 -1.88
N MET A 396 14.40 18.82 -1.84
CA MET A 396 13.52 19.15 -0.70
C MET A 396 12.50 18.04 -0.45
N ASP A 397 11.80 17.55 -1.48
CA ASP A 397 10.85 16.44 -1.35
C ASP A 397 11.50 15.16 -0.81
N ARG A 398 12.73 14.86 -1.26
CA ARG A 398 13.51 13.71 -0.75
C ARG A 398 13.88 13.88 0.72
N MET A 399 14.32 15.08 1.11
CA MET A 399 14.60 15.41 2.51
C MET A 399 13.33 15.33 3.38
N VAL A 400 12.18 15.81 2.90
CA VAL A 400 10.88 15.62 3.58
C VAL A 400 10.57 14.13 3.77
N GLY A 401 10.76 13.31 2.73
CA GLY A 401 10.59 11.85 2.81
C GLY A 401 11.48 11.20 3.87
N LEU A 402 12.74 11.62 3.95
CA LEU A 402 13.70 11.15 4.94
C LEU A 402 13.30 11.55 6.36
N LEU A 403 13.00 12.84 6.57
CA LEU A 403 12.61 13.38 7.87
C LEU A 403 11.36 12.68 8.40
N ARG A 404 10.37 12.42 7.53
CA ARG A 404 9.18 11.61 7.87
C ARG A 404 9.55 10.19 8.28
N ALA A 405 10.43 9.52 7.52
CA ALA A 405 10.87 8.16 7.84
C ALA A 405 11.68 8.09 9.14
N ARG A 406 12.37 9.17 9.51
CA ARG A 406 13.08 9.34 10.79
C ARG A 406 12.18 9.77 11.95
N GLY A 407 10.91 10.11 11.69
CA GLY A 407 9.98 10.64 12.70
C GLY A 407 10.19 12.12 13.05
N LYS A 408 11.06 12.85 12.35
CA LYS A 408 11.31 14.29 12.53
C LYS A 408 10.21 15.13 11.84
N LEU A 409 8.98 15.02 12.34
CA LEU A 409 7.79 15.54 11.66
C LEU A 409 7.76 17.07 11.57
N ASP A 410 8.26 17.79 12.58
CA ASP A 410 8.24 19.27 12.59
C ASP A 410 9.24 19.88 11.59
N GLU A 411 10.44 19.30 11.47
CA GLU A 411 11.39 19.68 10.41
C GLU A 411 10.79 19.40 9.02
N ALA A 412 10.12 18.25 8.86
CA ALA A 412 9.46 17.88 7.61
C ALA A 412 8.33 18.86 7.25
N GLU A 413 7.54 19.29 8.23
CA GLU A 413 6.44 20.24 8.06
C GLU A 413 6.97 21.61 7.60
N SER A 414 8.00 22.12 8.27
CA SER A 414 8.63 23.39 7.92
C SER A 414 9.14 23.40 6.47
N LEU A 415 9.88 22.34 6.09
CA LEU A 415 10.42 22.21 4.75
C LEU A 415 9.33 22.02 3.69
N LEU A 416 8.25 21.31 4.01
CA LEU A 416 7.15 21.08 3.08
C LEU A 416 6.29 22.33 2.87
N HIS A 417 6.10 23.17 3.91
CA HIS A 417 5.52 24.50 3.75
C HIS A 417 6.37 25.40 2.86
N GLU A 418 7.70 25.36 3.01
CA GLU A 418 8.61 26.08 2.13
C GLU A 418 8.47 25.60 0.67
N THR A 419 8.55 24.29 0.46
CA THR A 419 8.43 23.64 -0.86
C THR A 419 7.11 23.99 -1.54
N LEU A 420 5.99 23.92 -0.79
CA LEU A 420 4.68 24.26 -1.30
C LEU A 420 4.56 25.73 -1.69
N ARG A 421 5.08 26.66 -0.86
CA ARG A 421 5.06 28.10 -1.17
C ARG A 421 5.79 28.38 -2.48
N ARG A 422 6.95 27.74 -2.69
CA ARG A 422 7.75 27.89 -3.90
C ARG A 422 7.06 27.31 -5.12
N ARG A 423 6.53 26.08 -5.04
CA ARG A 423 5.77 25.45 -6.13
C ARG A 423 4.53 26.25 -6.54
N ARG A 424 3.81 26.82 -5.57
CA ARG A 424 2.70 27.74 -5.86
C ARG A 424 3.15 28.98 -6.62
N ALA A 425 4.31 29.55 -6.27
CA ALA A 425 4.84 30.73 -6.94
C ALA A 425 5.37 30.43 -8.35
N THR A 426 5.98 29.26 -8.58
CA THR A 426 6.63 28.92 -9.86
C THR A 426 5.71 28.20 -10.84
N LEU A 427 4.92 27.23 -10.37
CA LEU A 427 4.07 26.36 -11.18
C LEU A 427 2.58 26.71 -11.10
N GLY A 428 2.19 27.46 -10.06
CA GLY A 428 0.79 27.78 -9.78
C GLY A 428 0.06 26.71 -8.98
N ASP A 429 -1.14 27.05 -8.51
CA ASP A 429 -1.96 26.23 -7.62
C ASP A 429 -2.60 25.00 -8.28
N ALA A 430 -2.67 24.99 -9.61
CA ALA A 430 -3.32 23.95 -10.39
C ALA A 430 -2.33 22.90 -10.94
N HIS A 431 -1.02 23.12 -10.76
CA HIS A 431 -0.01 22.19 -11.26
C HIS A 431 -0.01 20.89 -10.45
N GLN A 432 0.20 19.76 -11.14
CA GLN A 432 0.20 18.41 -10.55
C GLN A 432 1.16 18.32 -9.35
N ASP A 433 2.42 18.75 -9.51
CA ASP A 433 3.41 18.74 -8.42
C ASP A 433 3.01 19.61 -7.22
N THR A 434 2.33 20.73 -7.47
CA THR A 434 1.80 21.59 -6.40
C THR A 434 0.71 20.85 -5.63
N LEU A 435 -0.24 20.22 -6.33
CA LEU A 435 -1.31 19.44 -5.70
C LEU A 435 -0.76 18.23 -4.93
N GLN A 436 0.30 17.59 -5.44
CA GLN A 436 1.00 16.53 -4.72
C GLN A 436 1.63 17.05 -3.42
N SER A 437 2.28 18.22 -3.43
CA SER A 437 2.79 18.85 -2.21
C SER A 437 1.68 19.19 -1.22
N VAL A 438 0.53 19.70 -1.69
CA VAL A 438 -0.65 19.98 -0.85
C VAL A 438 -1.15 18.68 -0.18
N ALA A 439 -1.31 17.60 -0.95
CA ALA A 439 -1.74 16.31 -0.41
C ALA A 439 -0.72 15.73 0.59
N CYS A 440 0.58 15.85 0.31
CA CYS A 440 1.64 15.43 1.22
C CYS A 440 1.63 16.22 2.53
N LEU A 441 1.39 17.54 2.48
CA LEU A 441 1.32 18.38 3.67
C LEU A 441 0.09 18.05 4.51
N GLY A 442 -1.08 17.91 3.87
CA GLY A 442 -2.29 17.45 4.55
C GLY A 442 -2.09 16.08 5.23
N SER A 443 -1.44 15.13 4.56
CA SER A 443 -1.11 13.82 5.16
C SER A 443 -0.11 13.93 6.32
N LEU A 444 0.85 14.85 6.27
CA LEU A 444 1.82 15.05 7.34
C LEU A 444 1.16 15.65 8.59
N LEU A 445 0.35 16.70 8.39
CA LEU A 445 -0.43 17.34 9.44
C LEU A 445 -1.42 16.36 10.06
N GLU A 446 -2.05 15.51 9.26
CA GLU A 446 -2.87 14.40 9.72
C GLU A 446 -2.05 13.45 10.62
N THR A 447 -0.84 13.07 10.22
CA THR A 447 0.05 12.21 11.03
C THR A 447 0.39 12.85 12.38
N GLN A 448 0.63 14.17 12.42
CA GLN A 448 0.83 14.94 13.66
C GLN A 448 -0.46 15.13 14.49
N GLY A 449 -1.62 14.80 13.93
CA GLY A 449 -2.93 14.98 14.55
C GLY A 449 -3.46 16.42 14.48
N LYS A 450 -2.91 17.27 13.61
CA LYS A 450 -3.40 18.63 13.30
C LYS A 450 -4.55 18.54 12.28
N LEU A 451 -5.64 17.86 12.64
CA LEU A 451 -6.73 17.51 11.70
C LEU A 451 -7.40 18.75 11.08
N ASN A 452 -7.61 19.81 11.86
CA ASN A 452 -8.24 21.05 11.39
C ASN A 452 -7.43 21.79 10.32
N GLU A 453 -6.10 21.69 10.36
CA GLU A 453 -5.22 22.29 9.35
C GLU A 453 -5.07 21.40 8.12
N ALA A 454 -5.13 20.08 8.32
CA ALA A 454 -5.00 19.09 7.26
C ALA A 454 -6.23 19.01 6.35
N GLU A 455 -7.45 19.12 6.91
CA GLU A 455 -8.70 19.01 6.14
C GLU A 455 -8.81 19.97 4.94
N PRO A 456 -8.64 21.29 5.08
CA PRO A 456 -8.79 22.21 3.95
C PRO A 456 -7.79 21.93 2.83
N LEU A 457 -6.57 21.50 3.18
CA LEU A 457 -5.54 21.13 2.21
C LEU A 457 -5.92 19.85 1.44
N LEU A 458 -6.39 18.82 2.14
CA LEU A 458 -6.78 17.57 1.49
C LEU A 458 -8.03 17.74 0.62
N ARG A 459 -9.00 18.57 1.05
CA ARG A 459 -10.16 18.95 0.23
C ARG A 459 -9.74 19.74 -1.01
N GLU A 460 -8.79 20.68 -0.87
CA GLU A 460 -8.22 21.42 -1.99
C GLU A 460 -7.56 20.46 -3.00
N ALA A 461 -6.67 19.59 -2.53
CA ALA A 461 -5.96 18.63 -3.37
C ALA A 461 -6.92 17.69 -4.11
N ALA A 462 -7.88 17.08 -3.40
CA ALA A 462 -8.86 16.16 -3.98
C ALA A 462 -9.77 16.84 -5.03
N SER A 463 -10.31 18.02 -4.71
CA SER A 463 -11.23 18.74 -5.61
C SER A 463 -10.52 19.24 -6.87
N LYS A 464 -9.34 19.86 -6.74
CA LYS A 464 -8.58 20.38 -7.88
C LYS A 464 -8.01 19.26 -8.76
N SER A 465 -7.46 18.20 -8.16
CA SER A 465 -6.96 17.04 -8.93
C SER A 465 -8.10 16.37 -9.70
N ARG A 466 -9.27 16.19 -9.09
CA ARG A 466 -10.48 15.69 -9.76
C ARG A 466 -10.89 16.56 -10.94
N ALA A 467 -10.86 17.88 -10.79
CA ALA A 467 -11.25 18.82 -11.86
C ALA A 467 -10.26 18.86 -13.03
N ILE A 468 -8.96 18.74 -12.76
CA ILE A 468 -7.89 18.93 -13.76
C ILE A 468 -7.48 17.61 -14.40
N LEU A 469 -7.27 16.58 -13.60
CA LEU A 469 -6.72 15.29 -14.01
C LEU A 469 -7.82 14.24 -14.24
N GLY A 470 -9.03 14.50 -13.75
CA GLY A 470 -10.15 13.56 -13.78
C GLY A 470 -10.17 12.63 -12.57
N ASN A 471 -11.28 11.88 -12.45
CA ASN A 471 -11.56 10.99 -11.31
C ASN A 471 -10.72 9.72 -11.28
N ALA A 472 -10.23 9.25 -12.42
CA ALA A 472 -9.46 8.01 -12.52
C ALA A 472 -7.94 8.24 -12.41
N HIS A 473 -7.46 9.49 -12.38
CA HIS A 473 -6.04 9.76 -12.35
C HIS A 473 -5.39 9.31 -11.03
N PRO A 474 -4.21 8.66 -11.03
CA PRO A 474 -3.57 8.15 -9.82
C PRO A 474 -3.40 9.19 -8.71
N ASP A 475 -3.05 10.44 -9.06
CA ASP A 475 -2.90 11.52 -8.06
C ASP A 475 -4.24 12.01 -7.48
N THR A 476 -5.32 11.95 -8.27
CA THR A 476 -6.67 12.22 -7.77
C THR A 476 -7.07 11.15 -6.77
N LEU A 477 -6.92 9.88 -7.15
CA LEU A 477 -7.24 8.74 -6.28
C LEU A 477 -6.39 8.77 -4.99
N LYS A 478 -5.12 9.15 -5.08
CA LYS A 478 -4.23 9.31 -3.92
C LYS A 478 -4.69 10.45 -3.00
N SER A 479 -5.04 11.60 -3.55
CA SER A 479 -5.51 12.77 -2.79
C SER A 479 -6.83 12.48 -2.09
N GLU A 480 -7.77 11.85 -2.78
CA GLU A 480 -9.05 11.40 -2.22
C GLU A 480 -8.88 10.35 -1.13
N ALA A 481 -7.95 9.39 -1.30
CA ALA A 481 -7.62 8.43 -0.26
C ALA A 481 -7.00 9.09 0.99
N CYS A 482 -6.17 10.13 0.82
CA CYS A 482 -5.68 10.92 1.95
C CYS A 482 -6.83 11.64 2.67
N LEU A 483 -7.77 12.24 1.93
CA LEU A 483 -8.96 12.89 2.51
C LEU A 483 -9.83 11.90 3.28
N ALA A 484 -10.14 10.74 2.70
CA ALA A 484 -10.93 9.69 3.36
C ALA A 484 -10.25 9.23 4.67
N ASN A 485 -8.92 9.07 4.67
CA ASN A 485 -8.15 8.73 5.87
C ASN A 485 -8.18 9.79 6.97
N LEU A 486 -8.30 11.07 6.60
CA LEU A 486 -8.45 12.17 7.56
C LEU A 486 -9.86 12.19 8.15
N LEU A 487 -10.90 12.08 7.32
CA LEU A 487 -12.30 12.05 7.75
C LEU A 487 -12.59 10.87 8.70
N LEU A 488 -11.89 9.75 8.49
CA LEU A 488 -11.89 8.63 9.42
C LEU A 488 -11.38 8.96 10.83
N ARG A 489 -10.46 9.93 10.95
CA ARG A 489 -9.83 10.31 12.23
C ARG A 489 -10.51 11.46 12.94
N SER A 490 -11.18 12.34 12.22
CA SER A 490 -11.96 13.45 12.80
C SER A 490 -13.20 12.94 13.53
N GLY A 491 -13.83 11.88 13.02
CA GLY A 491 -14.72 11.00 13.78
C GLY A 491 -16.14 11.51 14.00
N THR A 492 -16.59 12.58 13.35
CA THR A 492 -18.01 12.91 13.35
C THR A 492 -18.77 11.96 12.43
N GLN A 493 -20.05 11.68 12.74
CA GLN A 493 -20.85 10.74 11.93
C GLN A 493 -20.96 11.19 10.46
N ALA A 494 -21.11 12.49 10.22
CA ALA A 494 -21.19 13.04 8.86
C ALA A 494 -19.89 12.85 8.06
N GLU A 495 -18.72 12.99 8.70
CA GLU A 495 -17.43 12.76 8.06
C GLU A 495 -17.18 11.28 7.80
N LEU A 496 -17.64 10.39 8.70
CA LEU A 496 -17.59 8.94 8.49
C LEU A 496 -18.46 8.50 7.30
N ASP A 497 -19.63 9.11 7.13
CA ASP A 497 -20.52 8.86 6.00
C ASP A 497 -19.90 9.39 4.68
N GLU A 498 -19.24 10.56 4.71
CA GLU A 498 -18.49 11.10 3.56
C GLU A 498 -17.29 10.21 3.20
N ALA A 499 -16.51 9.78 4.19
CA ALA A 499 -15.38 8.85 3.99
C ALA A 499 -15.83 7.54 3.35
N GLU A 500 -17.01 7.04 3.73
CA GLU A 500 -17.60 5.86 3.11
C GLU A 500 -17.94 6.06 1.64
N LEU A 501 -18.54 7.20 1.30
CA LEU A 501 -18.84 7.51 -0.09
C LEU A 501 -17.56 7.61 -0.93
N LEU A 502 -16.54 8.31 -0.42
CA LEU A 502 -15.23 8.41 -1.08
C LEU A 502 -14.56 7.04 -1.28
N CYS A 503 -14.48 6.21 -0.23
CA CYS A 503 -13.88 4.88 -0.35
C CYS A 503 -14.64 3.96 -1.31
N ARG A 504 -15.99 4.01 -1.32
CA ARG A 504 -16.82 3.27 -2.29
C ARG A 504 -16.57 3.74 -3.71
N GLU A 505 -16.49 5.06 -3.94
CA GLU A 505 -16.15 5.62 -5.25
C GLU A 505 -14.74 5.18 -5.68
N LEU A 506 -13.73 5.29 -4.81
CA LEU A 506 -12.36 4.88 -5.07
C LEU A 506 -12.26 3.41 -5.47
N ALA A 507 -12.89 2.51 -4.69
CA ALA A 507 -12.92 1.07 -5.00
C ALA A 507 -13.65 0.79 -6.33
N ARG A 508 -14.75 1.49 -6.63
CA ARG A 508 -15.50 1.31 -7.88
C ARG A 508 -14.74 1.84 -9.10
N VAL A 509 -14.18 3.05 -9.02
CA VAL A 509 -13.43 3.68 -10.12
C VAL A 509 -12.19 2.85 -10.41
N SER A 510 -11.46 2.42 -9.38
CA SER A 510 -10.28 1.57 -9.56
C SER A 510 -10.62 0.21 -10.19
N ARG A 511 -11.68 -0.50 -9.71
CA ARG A 511 -12.14 -1.75 -10.36
C ARG A 511 -12.50 -1.56 -11.84
N THR A 512 -13.25 -0.51 -12.17
CA THR A 512 -13.75 -0.32 -13.54
C THR A 512 -12.68 0.13 -14.54
N LYS A 513 -11.64 0.84 -14.07
CA LYS A 513 -10.60 1.39 -14.92
C LYS A 513 -9.33 0.55 -14.94
N LEU A 514 -8.88 0.14 -13.77
CA LEU A 514 -7.60 -0.56 -13.60
C LEU A 514 -7.81 -2.09 -13.64
N GLY A 515 -9.02 -2.56 -13.31
CA GLY A 515 -9.38 -3.97 -13.14
C GLY A 515 -9.54 -4.34 -11.67
N GLU A 516 -10.23 -5.46 -11.40
CA GLU A 516 -10.43 -5.96 -10.03
C GLU A 516 -9.12 -6.40 -9.37
N ASP A 517 -8.16 -6.85 -10.18
CA ASP A 517 -6.90 -7.44 -9.73
C ASP A 517 -5.75 -6.43 -9.60
N HIS A 518 -5.97 -5.16 -9.98
CA HIS A 518 -4.88 -4.18 -10.02
C HIS A 518 -4.40 -3.79 -8.61
N PRO A 519 -3.08 -3.66 -8.35
CA PRO A 519 -2.56 -3.37 -7.01
C PRO A 519 -3.15 -2.11 -6.36
N ALA A 520 -3.43 -1.06 -7.13
CA ALA A 520 -4.09 0.12 -6.60
C ALA A 520 -5.56 -0.17 -6.20
N THR A 521 -6.27 -0.99 -6.97
CA THR A 521 -7.63 -1.45 -6.63
C THR A 521 -7.64 -2.22 -5.32
N LEU A 522 -6.75 -3.19 -5.17
CA LEU A 522 -6.59 -3.97 -3.94
C LEU A 522 -6.27 -3.07 -2.74
N LYS A 523 -5.39 -2.07 -2.94
CA LYS A 523 -5.09 -1.07 -1.92
C LYS A 523 -6.30 -0.22 -1.51
N TYR A 524 -7.13 0.23 -2.45
CA TYR A 524 -8.33 1.00 -2.13
C TYR A 524 -9.42 0.14 -1.49
N MET A 525 -9.56 -1.13 -1.91
CA MET A 525 -10.43 -2.11 -1.26
C MET A 525 -9.99 -2.38 0.18
N TYR A 526 -8.69 -2.49 0.43
CA TYR A 526 -8.15 -2.58 1.79
C TYR A 526 -8.48 -1.33 2.63
N GLY A 527 -8.33 -0.14 2.06
CA GLY A 527 -8.76 1.10 2.71
C GLY A 527 -10.25 1.11 3.08
N PHE A 528 -11.10 0.52 2.23
CA PHE A 528 -12.52 0.34 2.51
C PHE A 528 -12.79 -0.66 3.66
N VAL A 529 -12.04 -1.76 3.74
CA VAL A 529 -12.10 -2.70 4.88
C VAL A 529 -11.78 -1.99 6.20
N GLU A 530 -10.72 -1.18 6.22
CA GLU A 530 -10.30 -0.43 7.41
C GLU A 530 -11.35 0.59 7.85
N LEU A 531 -12.06 1.21 6.90
CA LEU A 531 -13.20 2.09 7.18
C LEU A 531 -14.36 1.33 7.82
N LEU A 532 -14.78 0.22 7.22
CA LEU A 532 -15.90 -0.58 7.77
C LEU A 532 -15.57 -1.06 9.19
N ARG A 533 -14.31 -1.43 9.43
CA ARG A 533 -13.79 -1.73 10.78
C ARG A 533 -13.95 -0.55 11.73
N ALA A 534 -13.56 0.65 11.31
CA ALA A 534 -13.63 1.85 12.14
C ALA A 534 -15.07 2.26 12.48
N GLN A 535 -16.03 1.99 11.58
CA GLN A 535 -17.46 2.19 11.85
C GLN A 535 -18.08 1.08 12.72
N GLY A 536 -17.32 0.03 13.07
CA GLY A 536 -17.83 -1.12 13.82
C GLY A 536 -18.69 -2.07 12.99
N LYS A 537 -18.76 -1.90 11.66
CA LYS A 537 -19.43 -2.81 10.72
C LYS A 537 -18.56 -4.05 10.47
N LEU A 538 -18.25 -4.79 11.53
CA LEU A 538 -17.23 -5.85 11.52
C LEU A 538 -17.56 -7.01 10.56
N GLY A 539 -18.85 -7.31 10.34
CA GLY A 539 -19.27 -8.38 9.42
C GLY A 539 -19.05 -8.00 7.94
N GLU A 540 -19.41 -6.77 7.56
CA GLU A 540 -19.13 -6.26 6.20
C GLU A 540 -17.62 -6.14 5.95
N ALA A 541 -16.88 -5.65 6.95
CA ALA A 541 -15.42 -5.56 6.88
C ALA A 541 -14.76 -6.92 6.65
N GLU A 542 -15.20 -7.95 7.38
CA GLU A 542 -14.70 -9.33 7.23
C GLU A 542 -15.02 -9.88 5.85
N GLN A 543 -16.24 -9.68 5.35
CA GLN A 543 -16.65 -10.13 4.02
C GLN A 543 -15.79 -9.48 2.93
N SER A 544 -15.64 -8.15 2.95
CA SER A 544 -14.80 -7.43 2.00
C SER A 544 -13.32 -7.81 2.12
N CYS A 545 -12.83 -8.10 3.33
CA CYS A 545 -11.46 -8.56 3.54
C CYS A 545 -11.22 -9.96 2.96
N ARG A 546 -12.19 -10.87 3.08
CA ARG A 546 -12.13 -12.19 2.44
C ARG A 546 -12.19 -12.11 0.92
N GLU A 547 -13.02 -11.24 0.36
CA GLU A 547 -13.05 -10.96 -1.08
C GLU A 547 -11.68 -10.46 -1.57
N LEU A 548 -11.12 -9.47 -0.87
CA LEU A 548 -9.79 -8.93 -1.15
C LEU A 548 -8.70 -10.03 -1.11
N LEU A 549 -8.73 -10.90 -0.10
CA LEU A 549 -7.80 -12.02 0.03
C LEU A 549 -7.96 -13.05 -1.11
N ALA A 550 -9.18 -13.37 -1.50
CA ALA A 550 -9.46 -14.31 -2.59
C ALA A 550 -8.92 -13.79 -3.93
N LEU A 551 -9.19 -12.52 -4.25
CA LEU A 551 -8.67 -11.85 -5.44
C LEU A 551 -7.14 -11.82 -5.44
N SER A 552 -6.55 -11.41 -4.31
CA SER A 552 -5.09 -11.30 -4.18
C SER A 552 -4.39 -12.66 -4.31
N ARG A 553 -4.95 -13.73 -3.70
CA ARG A 553 -4.39 -15.09 -3.76
C ARG A 553 -4.46 -15.70 -5.16
N ALA A 554 -5.55 -15.46 -5.89
CA ALA A 554 -5.71 -16.01 -7.24
C ALA A 554 -4.61 -15.57 -8.23
N LYS A 555 -3.97 -14.40 -7.99
CA LYS A 555 -2.96 -13.82 -8.88
C LYS A 555 -1.54 -13.86 -8.33
N LEU A 556 -1.35 -13.47 -7.08
CA LEU A 556 -0.01 -13.28 -6.51
C LEU A 556 0.56 -14.57 -5.91
N GLY A 557 -0.28 -15.59 -5.73
CA GLY A 557 0.05 -16.82 -5.01
C GLY A 557 0.12 -16.60 -3.50
N ASP A 558 -0.01 -17.67 -2.71
CA ASP A 558 -0.26 -17.58 -1.26
C ASP A 558 0.85 -16.89 -0.43
N ALA A 559 2.05 -16.73 -0.98
CA ALA A 559 3.24 -16.24 -0.27
C ALA A 559 3.56 -14.74 -0.51
N HIS A 560 2.66 -13.96 -1.10
CA HIS A 560 2.92 -12.53 -1.36
C HIS A 560 2.79 -11.66 -0.11
N SER A 561 3.67 -10.66 0.08
CA SER A 561 3.69 -9.78 1.27
C SER A 561 2.35 -9.09 1.54
N GLU A 562 1.67 -8.64 0.50
CA GLU A 562 0.35 -7.99 0.62
C GLU A 562 -0.74 -8.94 1.15
N ILE A 563 -0.69 -10.23 0.78
CA ILE A 563 -1.64 -11.24 1.28
C ILE A 563 -1.45 -11.46 2.79
N LEU A 564 -0.19 -11.46 3.25
CA LEU A 564 0.13 -11.57 4.67
C LEU A 564 -0.38 -10.35 5.44
N GLY A 565 -0.24 -9.15 4.86
CA GLY A 565 -0.86 -7.93 5.38
C GLY A 565 -2.37 -8.04 5.53
N TYR A 566 -3.08 -8.44 4.46
CA TYR A 566 -4.54 -8.59 4.48
C TYR A 566 -5.00 -9.71 5.43
N SER A 567 -4.25 -10.80 5.52
CA SER A 567 -4.55 -11.92 6.42
C SER A 567 -4.40 -11.49 7.89
N SER A 568 -3.38 -10.69 8.20
CA SER A 568 -3.24 -10.07 9.52
C SER A 568 -4.42 -9.15 9.84
N SER A 569 -4.95 -8.41 8.87
CA SER A 569 -6.12 -7.54 9.09
C SER A 569 -7.41 -8.34 9.26
N LEU A 570 -7.55 -9.47 8.56
CA LEU A 570 -8.62 -10.42 8.84
C LEU A 570 -8.52 -10.96 10.28
N ALA A 571 -7.32 -11.27 10.77
CA ALA A 571 -7.13 -11.70 12.15
C ALA A 571 -7.55 -10.62 13.16
N VAL A 572 -7.28 -9.34 12.88
CA VAL A 572 -7.81 -8.22 13.68
C VAL A 572 -9.34 -8.21 13.69
N LEU A 573 -9.98 -8.40 12.53
CA LEU A 573 -11.45 -8.40 12.43
C LEU A 573 -12.08 -9.55 13.21
N LEU A 574 -11.52 -10.76 13.08
CA LEU A 574 -11.94 -11.94 13.83
C LEU A 574 -11.79 -11.71 15.34
N HIS A 575 -10.67 -11.12 15.75
CA HIS A 575 -10.43 -10.74 17.13
C HIS A 575 -11.51 -9.75 17.63
N MET A 576 -11.79 -8.68 16.90
CA MET A 576 -12.80 -7.69 17.29
C MET A 576 -14.22 -8.28 17.38
N GLN A 577 -14.51 -9.35 16.64
CA GLN A 577 -15.77 -10.10 16.73
C GLN A 577 -15.81 -11.12 17.89
N GLY A 578 -14.72 -11.26 18.66
CA GLY A 578 -14.61 -12.22 19.76
C GLY A 578 -14.20 -13.64 19.33
N ARG A 579 -13.82 -13.85 18.07
CA ARG A 579 -13.36 -15.14 17.53
C ARG A 579 -11.85 -15.29 17.76
N ILE A 580 -11.47 -15.33 19.04
CA ILE A 580 -10.07 -15.24 19.49
C ILE A 580 -9.21 -16.39 18.95
N GLY A 581 -9.70 -17.63 19.00
CA GLY A 581 -8.94 -18.80 18.54
C GLY A 581 -8.61 -18.76 17.04
N GLU A 582 -9.57 -18.36 16.20
CA GLU A 582 -9.33 -18.20 14.76
C GLU A 582 -8.37 -17.05 14.46
N ALA A 583 -8.42 -15.97 15.24
CA ALA A 583 -7.46 -14.88 15.12
C ALA A 583 -6.05 -15.32 15.51
N GLU A 584 -5.88 -16.10 16.59
CA GLU A 584 -4.57 -16.63 17.01
C GLU A 584 -3.95 -17.53 15.94
N GLU A 585 -4.73 -18.49 15.41
CA GLU A 585 -4.26 -19.38 14.34
C GLU A 585 -3.77 -18.59 13.13
N LEU A 586 -4.56 -17.60 12.69
CA LEU A 586 -4.22 -16.80 11.53
C LEU A 586 -2.98 -15.91 11.79
N TYR A 587 -2.85 -15.32 12.98
CA TYR A 587 -1.64 -14.57 13.33
C TYR A 587 -0.39 -15.43 13.39
N ARG A 588 -0.47 -16.64 13.97
CA ARG A 588 0.66 -17.59 14.01
C ARG A 588 1.08 -18.00 12.60
N GLN A 589 0.10 -18.27 11.72
CA GLN A 589 0.36 -18.58 10.31
C GLN A 589 1.07 -17.42 9.61
N VAL A 590 0.50 -16.22 9.67
CA VAL A 590 1.05 -15.02 9.03
C VAL A 590 2.46 -14.73 9.52
N LEU A 591 2.69 -14.81 10.84
CA LEU A 591 4.01 -14.57 11.42
C LEU A 591 5.04 -15.60 10.94
N SER A 592 4.68 -16.89 10.91
CA SER A 592 5.56 -17.95 10.43
C SER A 592 5.95 -17.77 8.96
N GLU A 593 4.97 -17.50 8.09
CA GLU A 593 5.18 -17.29 6.66
C GLU A 593 6.00 -16.03 6.39
N HIS A 594 5.66 -14.91 7.06
CA HIS A 594 6.37 -13.65 6.90
C HIS A 594 7.82 -13.74 7.41
N ARG A 595 8.05 -14.42 8.53
CA ARG A 595 9.39 -14.72 9.08
C ARG A 595 10.23 -15.54 8.10
N ALA A 596 9.65 -16.56 7.47
CA ALA A 596 10.35 -17.40 6.50
C ALA A 596 10.77 -16.63 5.24
N LEU A 597 9.95 -15.68 4.78
CA LEU A 597 10.20 -14.91 3.56
C LEU A 597 11.14 -13.70 3.77
N PHE A 598 10.94 -12.96 4.85
CA PHE A 598 11.56 -11.64 5.05
C PHE A 598 12.48 -11.55 6.27
N GLY A 599 12.53 -12.61 7.09
CA GLY A 599 13.31 -12.65 8.33
C GLY A 599 12.65 -11.95 9.52
N ASP A 600 13.29 -12.07 10.67
CA ASP A 600 12.75 -11.65 11.98
C ASP A 600 12.67 -10.13 12.17
N THR A 601 13.57 -9.39 11.53
CA THR A 601 13.74 -7.94 11.77
C THR A 601 13.07 -7.07 10.70
N HIS A 602 12.32 -7.67 9.77
CA HIS A 602 11.51 -6.92 8.81
C HIS A 602 10.41 -6.13 9.53
N PRO A 603 10.05 -4.90 9.11
CA PRO A 603 9.11 -4.07 9.86
C PRO A 603 7.74 -4.75 9.98
N ASP A 604 7.30 -5.38 8.89
CA ASP A 604 6.01 -6.07 8.86
C ASP A 604 6.04 -7.36 9.70
N THR A 605 7.16 -8.10 9.74
CA THR A 605 7.32 -9.22 10.70
C THR A 605 7.12 -8.71 12.12
N LEU A 606 7.79 -7.60 12.49
CA LEU A 606 7.69 -6.99 13.81
C LEU A 606 6.30 -6.40 14.10
N VAL A 607 5.46 -6.14 13.09
CA VAL A 607 4.06 -5.74 13.28
C VAL A 607 3.19 -6.96 13.55
N HIS A 608 3.30 -8.02 12.76
CA HIS A 608 2.56 -9.26 12.97
C HIS A 608 2.88 -9.89 14.34
N HIS A 609 4.15 -9.82 14.73
CA HIS A 609 4.65 -10.29 16.01
C HIS A 609 4.07 -9.51 17.21
N ASP A 610 3.97 -8.18 17.09
CA ASP A 610 3.39 -7.29 18.11
C ASP A 610 1.87 -7.52 18.25
N ASN A 611 1.17 -7.76 17.13
CA ASN A 611 -0.27 -8.06 17.13
C ASN A 611 -0.59 -9.40 17.80
N LEU A 612 0.20 -10.43 17.51
CA LEU A 612 0.06 -11.73 18.18
C LEU A 612 0.35 -11.60 19.68
N ALA A 613 1.40 -10.87 20.06
CA ALA A 613 1.72 -10.63 21.47
C ALA A 613 0.60 -9.93 22.23
N LEU A 614 -0.05 -8.93 21.61
CA LEU A 614 -1.24 -8.27 22.17
C LEU A 614 -2.40 -9.24 22.37
N LEU A 615 -2.68 -10.12 21.38
CA LEU A 615 -3.74 -11.12 21.50
C LEU A 615 -3.45 -12.10 22.66
N LEU A 616 -2.22 -12.59 22.76
CA LEU A 616 -1.81 -13.53 23.81
C LEU A 616 -1.88 -12.89 25.20
N HIS A 617 -1.59 -11.60 25.31
CA HIS A 617 -1.79 -10.86 26.55
C HIS A 617 -3.27 -10.84 26.96
N GLU A 618 -4.19 -10.63 26.01
CA GLU A 618 -5.63 -10.64 26.27
C GLU A 618 -6.18 -12.02 26.66
N GLU A 619 -5.59 -13.09 26.12
CA GLU A 619 -5.90 -14.47 26.52
C GLU A 619 -5.29 -14.87 27.88
N GLY A 620 -4.44 -14.01 28.45
CA GLY A 620 -3.74 -14.29 29.70
C GLY A 620 -2.52 -15.21 29.55
N LYS A 621 -2.03 -15.46 28.33
CA LYS A 621 -0.77 -16.18 28.06
C LYS A 621 0.43 -15.25 28.27
N MET A 622 0.60 -14.81 29.51
CA MET A 622 1.46 -13.68 29.89
C MET A 622 2.94 -13.89 29.56
N GLU A 623 3.49 -15.09 29.77
CA GLU A 623 4.90 -15.39 29.51
C GLU A 623 5.25 -15.35 28.02
N GLU A 624 4.36 -15.89 27.17
CA GLU A 624 4.55 -15.90 25.71
C GLU A 624 4.44 -14.48 25.15
N ALA A 625 3.46 -13.69 25.63
CA ALA A 625 3.30 -12.28 25.27
C ALA A 625 4.52 -11.43 25.66
N GLU A 626 5.07 -11.64 26.87
CA GLU A 626 6.27 -10.95 27.35
C GLU A 626 7.48 -11.25 26.48
N GLN A 627 7.72 -12.52 26.16
CA GLN A 627 8.83 -12.93 25.30
C GLN A 627 8.72 -12.27 23.92
N MET A 628 7.53 -12.28 23.32
CA MET A 628 7.33 -11.64 22.02
C MET A 628 7.55 -10.13 22.04
N HIS A 629 7.01 -9.42 23.05
CA HIS A 629 7.19 -7.98 23.12
C HIS A 629 8.66 -7.58 23.34
N ARG A 630 9.47 -8.42 24.02
CA ARG A 630 10.93 -8.20 24.10
C ARG A 630 11.60 -8.30 22.73
N GLU A 631 11.33 -9.36 21.98
CA GLU A 631 11.88 -9.54 20.62
C GLU A 631 11.51 -8.39 19.68
N VAL A 632 10.24 -7.94 19.74
CA VAL A 632 9.77 -6.79 18.97
C VAL A 632 10.50 -5.50 19.36
N LEU A 633 10.67 -5.25 20.67
CA LEU A 633 11.35 -4.05 21.16
C LEU A 633 12.84 -4.04 20.74
N GLU A 634 13.52 -5.17 20.85
CA GLU A 634 14.93 -5.32 20.41
C GLU A 634 15.06 -5.08 18.91
N GLY A 635 14.21 -5.71 18.09
CA GLY A 635 14.20 -5.53 16.64
C GLY A 635 13.94 -4.08 16.22
N ARG A 636 12.94 -3.42 16.84
CA ARG A 636 12.63 -2.01 16.55
C ARG A 636 13.74 -1.06 17.03
N ARG A 637 14.34 -1.30 18.20
CA ARG A 637 15.48 -0.51 18.70
C ARG A 637 16.68 -0.59 17.77
N ALA A 638 17.06 -1.80 17.35
CA ALA A 638 18.22 -2.01 16.48
C ALA A 638 18.06 -1.32 15.12
N ARG A 639 16.84 -1.27 14.59
CA ARG A 639 16.56 -0.76 13.24
C ARG A 639 16.20 0.72 13.19
N LEU A 640 15.36 1.18 14.12
CA LEU A 640 14.76 2.52 14.09
C LEU A 640 15.36 3.45 15.14
N GLY A 641 16.13 2.91 16.08
CA GLY A 641 16.63 3.62 17.25
C GLY A 641 15.63 3.64 18.42
N GLY A 642 16.11 4.09 19.58
CA GLY A 642 15.34 4.14 20.84
C GLY A 642 14.22 5.18 20.85
N SER A 643 14.37 6.27 20.10
CA SER A 643 13.43 7.40 20.07
C SER A 643 12.28 7.25 19.06
N HIS A 644 12.31 6.25 18.18
CA HIS A 644 11.31 6.13 17.13
C HIS A 644 9.94 5.72 17.68
N LEU A 645 8.86 6.29 17.15
CA LEU A 645 7.47 6.06 17.57
C LEU A 645 7.10 4.58 17.80
N ASN A 646 7.38 3.74 16.80
CA ASN A 646 7.12 2.30 16.90
C ASN A 646 7.92 1.61 18.02
N THR A 647 9.12 2.11 18.34
CA THR A 647 9.94 1.62 19.45
C THR A 647 9.33 2.05 20.78
N LEU A 648 8.91 3.31 20.92
CA LEU A 648 8.23 3.83 22.12
C LEU A 648 6.94 3.07 22.41
N ARG A 649 6.15 2.76 21.37
CA ARG A 649 4.95 1.92 21.48
C ARG A 649 5.27 0.52 22.01
N SER A 650 6.35 -0.10 21.53
CA SER A 650 6.79 -1.41 22.04
C SER A 650 7.24 -1.36 23.50
N MET A 651 7.93 -0.29 23.93
CA MET A 651 8.27 -0.09 25.34
C MET A 651 7.00 -0.02 26.20
N ASN A 652 6.00 0.73 25.75
CA ASN A 652 4.72 0.87 26.45
C ASN A 652 3.95 -0.47 26.51
N ASN A 653 3.92 -1.25 25.42
CA ASN A 653 3.26 -2.55 25.40
C ASN A 653 3.95 -3.55 26.33
N LEU A 654 5.29 -3.67 26.26
CA LEU A 654 6.05 -4.54 27.15
C LEU A 654 5.89 -4.12 28.62
N GLY A 655 5.95 -2.82 28.92
CA GLY A 655 5.70 -2.30 30.26
C GLY A 655 4.30 -2.66 30.78
N GLY A 656 3.29 -2.65 29.90
CA GLY A 656 1.93 -3.07 30.22
C GLY A 656 1.84 -4.55 30.61
N VAL A 657 2.49 -5.45 29.85
CA VAL A 657 2.54 -6.88 30.17
C VAL A 657 3.28 -7.15 31.47
N LEU A 658 4.45 -6.53 31.67
CA LEU A 658 5.21 -6.66 32.92
C LEU A 658 4.41 -6.16 34.13
N GLN A 659 3.68 -5.06 33.97
CA GLN A 659 2.80 -4.55 35.03
C GLN A 659 1.67 -5.53 35.35
N ALA A 660 1.03 -6.13 34.34
CA ALA A 660 -0.03 -7.12 34.54
C ALA A 660 0.47 -8.39 35.25
N GLN A 661 1.74 -8.75 35.05
CA GLN A 661 2.41 -9.82 35.78
C GLN A 661 2.89 -9.42 37.19
N GLY A 662 2.75 -8.15 37.59
CA GLY A 662 3.26 -7.64 38.87
C GLY A 662 4.77 -7.36 38.88
N LYS A 663 5.47 -7.44 37.74
CA LYS A 663 6.89 -7.08 37.59
C LYS A 663 7.06 -5.55 37.48
N LEU A 664 6.56 -4.82 38.48
CA LEU A 664 6.43 -3.36 38.45
C LEU A 664 7.78 -2.64 38.31
N VAL A 665 8.84 -3.18 38.91
CA VAL A 665 10.21 -2.60 38.88
C VAL A 665 10.82 -2.70 37.48
N GLU A 666 10.54 -3.77 36.73
CA GLU A 666 11.00 -3.93 35.35
C GLU A 666 10.19 -3.07 34.37
N ALA A 667 8.91 -2.82 34.67
CA ALA A 667 8.04 -1.98 33.85
C ALA A 667 8.39 -0.48 33.93
N GLU A 668 8.84 0.01 35.09
CA GLU A 668 9.14 1.44 35.30
C GLU A 668 10.14 2.04 34.30
N PRO A 669 11.33 1.47 34.07
CA PRO A 669 12.29 2.06 33.14
C PRO A 669 11.74 2.16 31.71
N LEU A 670 10.93 1.18 31.28
CA LEU A 670 10.32 1.19 29.93
C LEU A 670 9.31 2.33 29.76
N PHE A 671 8.42 2.53 30.74
CA PHE A 671 7.45 3.62 30.69
C PHE A 671 8.12 4.99 30.82
N ARG A 672 9.13 5.15 31.69
CA ARG A 672 9.88 6.40 31.81
C ARG A 672 10.62 6.74 30.53
N GLU A 673 11.34 5.78 29.94
CA GLU A 673 12.03 5.98 28.68
C GLU A 673 11.07 6.37 27.55
N ALA A 674 9.90 5.71 27.47
CA ALA A 674 8.87 6.05 26.49
C ALA A 674 8.36 7.49 26.64
N VAL A 675 8.04 7.92 27.87
CA VAL A 675 7.58 9.29 28.15
C VAL A 675 8.69 10.32 27.87
N ASP A 676 9.91 10.08 28.34
CA ASP A 676 11.03 11.02 28.22
C ASP A 676 11.51 11.18 26.77
N ALA A 677 11.59 10.08 26.01
CA ALA A 677 11.91 10.13 24.58
C ALA A 677 10.79 10.81 23.80
N SER A 678 9.53 10.49 24.09
CA SER A 678 8.39 11.12 23.43
C SER A 678 8.34 12.64 23.69
N ARG A 679 8.63 13.10 24.92
CA ARG A 679 8.76 14.54 25.25
C ARG A 679 9.87 15.23 24.46
N ARG A 680 11.05 14.61 24.37
CA ARG A 680 12.23 15.21 23.72
C ARG A 680 12.05 15.34 22.21
N GLU A 681 11.44 14.35 21.57
CA GLU A 681 11.54 14.17 20.11
C GLU A 681 10.25 14.55 19.37
N LEU A 682 9.10 14.40 20.02
CA LEU A 682 7.79 14.59 19.39
C LEU A 682 7.06 15.83 19.91
N GLY A 683 7.64 16.52 20.90
CA GLY A 683 7.07 17.67 21.56
C GLY A 683 5.80 17.36 22.37
N ASP A 684 5.21 18.40 22.95
CA ASP A 684 4.08 18.25 23.87
C ASP A 684 2.73 17.96 23.19
N THR A 685 2.67 18.08 21.87
CA THR A 685 1.42 18.04 21.09
C THR A 685 1.12 16.67 20.51
N HIS A 686 1.99 15.66 20.64
CA HIS A 686 1.78 14.37 19.96
C HIS A 686 0.54 13.60 20.49
N PRO A 687 -0.33 13.02 19.61
CA PRO A 687 -1.58 12.37 20.02
C PRO A 687 -1.45 11.25 21.06
N ASP A 688 -0.36 10.47 21.02
CA ASP A 688 -0.15 9.33 21.92
C ASP A 688 0.51 9.70 23.26
N MET A 689 0.95 10.95 23.43
CA MET A 689 1.61 11.40 24.66
C MET A 689 0.79 11.16 25.94
N PRO A 690 -0.52 11.50 25.97
CA PRO A 690 -1.33 11.26 27.16
C PRO A 690 -1.42 9.77 27.54
N LEU A 691 -1.38 8.87 26.56
CA LEU A 691 -1.41 7.43 26.80
C LEU A 691 -0.16 6.97 27.55
N TYR A 692 1.03 7.39 27.11
CA TYR A 692 2.29 7.03 27.75
C TYR A 692 2.39 7.59 29.18
N ILE A 693 2.01 8.86 29.37
CA ILE A 693 1.99 9.52 30.69
C ILE A 693 1.04 8.79 31.63
N ARG A 694 -0.17 8.49 31.17
CA ARG A 694 -1.19 7.79 31.96
C ARG A 694 -0.76 6.38 32.37
N ASN A 695 -0.10 5.64 31.47
CA ASN A 695 0.39 4.31 31.80
C ASN A 695 1.52 4.33 32.83
N LEU A 696 2.43 5.31 32.74
CA LEU A 696 3.43 5.55 33.79
C LEU A 696 2.76 5.94 35.12
N ALA A 697 1.77 6.83 35.11
CA ALA A 697 1.01 7.22 36.29
C ALA A 697 0.32 6.02 36.96
N ARG A 698 -0.30 5.14 36.16
CA ARG A 698 -0.93 3.91 36.63
C ARG A 698 0.07 2.93 37.24
N LEU A 699 1.27 2.82 36.66
CA LEU A 699 2.36 2.05 37.27
C LEU A 699 2.78 2.64 38.61
N LEU A 700 2.98 3.95 38.69
CA LEU A 700 3.37 4.64 39.93
C LEU A 700 2.29 4.51 41.02
N HIS A 701 1.01 4.55 40.64
CA HIS A 701 -0.10 4.23 41.54
C HIS A 701 0.01 2.78 42.05
N SER A 702 0.33 1.82 41.17
CA SER A 702 0.55 0.41 41.58
C SER A 702 1.77 0.23 42.50
N LEU A 703 2.75 1.13 42.41
CA LEU A 703 3.93 1.20 43.29
C LEU A 703 3.71 2.03 44.56
N ASP A 704 2.46 2.47 44.82
CA ASP A 704 2.08 3.34 45.95
C ASP A 704 2.78 4.73 45.96
N ARG A 705 3.28 5.18 44.81
CA ARG A 705 3.88 6.51 44.61
C ARG A 705 2.83 7.52 44.19
N LEU A 706 1.81 7.68 45.04
CA LEU A 706 0.57 8.38 44.72
C LEU A 706 0.80 9.85 44.28
N SER A 707 1.70 10.58 44.93
CA SER A 707 1.97 11.99 44.59
C SER A 707 2.59 12.17 43.19
N GLU A 708 3.46 11.26 42.77
CA GLU A 708 4.02 11.30 41.41
C GLU A 708 2.99 10.87 40.36
N ALA A 709 2.18 9.86 40.68
CA ALA A 709 1.06 9.44 39.83
C ALA A 709 0.06 10.58 39.62
N GLU A 710 -0.24 11.35 40.67
CA GLU A 710 -1.17 12.48 40.61
C GLU A 710 -0.71 13.55 39.63
N LEU A 711 0.57 13.94 39.71
CA LEU A 711 1.17 14.93 38.82
C LEU A 711 1.02 14.52 37.35
N LEU A 712 1.33 13.27 37.04
CA LEU A 712 1.23 12.73 35.69
C LEU A 712 -0.22 12.58 35.21
N TYR A 713 -1.14 12.13 36.07
CA TYR A 713 -2.56 12.07 35.71
C TYR A 713 -3.15 13.45 35.42
N ARG A 714 -2.79 14.48 36.21
CA ARG A 714 -3.21 15.87 35.95
C ARG A 714 -2.64 16.38 34.63
N GLU A 715 -1.37 16.10 34.35
CA GLU A 715 -0.74 16.45 33.08
C GLU A 715 -1.44 15.78 31.88
N ALA A 716 -1.71 14.47 31.96
CA ALA A 716 -2.44 13.74 30.90
C ALA A 716 -3.85 14.30 30.70
N LEU A 717 -4.54 14.66 31.79
CA LEU A 717 -5.86 15.26 31.76
C LEU A 717 -5.85 16.64 31.09
N GLU A 718 -4.92 17.52 31.46
CA GLU A 718 -4.80 18.86 30.87
C GLU A 718 -4.54 18.78 29.35
N ARG A 719 -3.63 17.89 28.94
CA ARG A 719 -3.32 17.64 27.52
C ARG A 719 -4.54 17.12 26.74
N THR A 720 -5.26 16.15 27.30
CA THR A 720 -6.44 15.58 26.62
C THR A 720 -7.61 16.58 26.58
N ARG A 721 -7.83 17.36 27.64
CA ARG A 721 -8.82 18.44 27.68
C ARG A 721 -8.55 19.52 26.62
N THR A 722 -7.33 20.02 26.57
CA THR A 722 -6.96 21.11 25.64
C THR A 722 -7.04 20.66 24.18
N LYS A 723 -6.61 19.43 23.87
CA LYS A 723 -6.52 18.95 22.48
C LYS A 723 -7.80 18.28 21.98
N LEU A 724 -8.43 17.45 22.80
CA LEU A 724 -9.54 16.57 22.38
C LEU A 724 -10.89 17.03 22.92
N GLY A 725 -10.88 17.96 23.88
CA GLY A 725 -12.07 18.42 24.57
C GLY A 725 -12.49 17.51 25.73
N GLU A 726 -13.41 18.01 26.54
CA GLU A 726 -13.91 17.37 27.77
C GLU A 726 -14.75 16.09 27.53
N ASP A 727 -15.29 15.92 26.32
CA ASP A 727 -16.22 14.81 26.01
C ASP A 727 -15.54 13.67 25.26
N HIS A 728 -14.25 13.81 24.94
CA HIS A 728 -13.50 12.77 24.29
C HIS A 728 -13.18 11.61 25.25
N ALA A 729 -13.23 10.37 24.72
CA ALA A 729 -13.06 9.15 25.52
C ALA A 729 -11.73 9.10 26.29
N GLU A 730 -10.62 9.63 25.74
CA GLU A 730 -9.34 9.69 26.49
C GLU A 730 -9.41 10.65 27.67
N THR A 731 -10.07 11.80 27.51
CA THR A 731 -10.22 12.80 28.57
C THR A 731 -11.03 12.22 29.71
N ILE A 732 -12.12 11.50 29.38
CA ILE A 732 -12.95 10.77 30.34
C ILE A 732 -12.11 9.76 31.11
N GLN A 733 -11.30 8.96 30.43
CA GLN A 733 -10.48 7.95 31.10
C GLN A 733 -9.43 8.59 32.02
N CYS A 734 -8.82 9.72 31.64
CA CYS A 734 -7.89 10.46 32.51
C CYS A 734 -8.59 10.98 33.77
N ILE A 735 -9.84 11.46 33.66
CA ILE A 735 -10.66 11.86 34.82
C ILE A 735 -10.90 10.66 35.74
N SER A 736 -11.32 9.52 35.19
CA SER A 736 -11.59 8.31 35.98
C SER A 736 -10.34 7.77 36.69
N ASP A 737 -9.18 7.78 36.05
CA ASP A 737 -7.94 7.31 36.65
C ASP A 737 -7.47 8.25 37.78
N LEU A 738 -7.57 9.57 37.57
CA LEU A 738 -7.27 10.57 38.60
C LEU A 738 -8.25 10.50 39.77
N GLU A 739 -9.53 10.24 39.52
CA GLU A 739 -10.53 10.01 40.56
C GLU A 739 -10.17 8.79 41.43
N GLY A 740 -9.82 7.67 40.79
CA GLY A 740 -9.40 6.46 41.49
C GLY A 740 -8.22 6.74 42.43
N LEU A 741 -7.26 7.54 41.97
CA LEU A 741 -6.13 7.99 42.78
C LEU A 741 -6.55 8.92 43.93
N LEU A 742 -7.36 9.94 43.68
CA LEU A 742 -7.85 10.87 44.70
C LEU A 742 -8.66 10.15 45.78
N LYS A 743 -9.44 9.14 45.39
CA LYS A 743 -10.15 8.25 46.32
C LYS A 743 -9.17 7.43 47.17
N ALA A 744 -8.12 6.88 46.57
CA ALA A 744 -7.08 6.14 47.30
C ALA A 744 -6.33 7.04 48.31
N GLN A 745 -6.11 8.31 47.96
CA GLN A 745 -5.54 9.32 48.87
C GLN A 745 -6.54 9.85 49.93
N GLY A 746 -7.83 9.52 49.83
CA GLY A 746 -8.89 10.05 50.69
C GLY A 746 -9.31 11.50 50.38
N ASN A 747 -8.82 12.10 49.28
CA ASN A 747 -9.14 13.46 48.87
C ASN A 747 -10.44 13.52 48.03
N LEU A 748 -11.54 13.05 48.62
CA LEU A 748 -12.83 12.98 47.93
C LEU A 748 -13.41 14.35 47.58
N GLY A 749 -13.07 15.40 48.32
CA GLY A 749 -13.59 16.76 48.11
C GLY A 749 -13.14 17.38 46.79
N GLU A 750 -11.89 17.12 46.39
CA GLU A 750 -11.39 17.58 45.10
C GLU A 750 -11.98 16.79 43.93
N ALA A 751 -12.16 15.47 44.09
CA ALA A 751 -12.83 14.63 43.10
C ALA A 751 -14.27 15.10 42.82
N GLU A 752 -14.99 15.52 43.86
CA GLU A 752 -16.34 16.11 43.74
C GLU A 752 -16.33 17.43 42.96
N GLN A 753 -15.38 18.33 43.24
CA GLN A 753 -15.28 19.60 42.54
C GLN A 753 -15.04 19.39 41.03
N MET A 754 -14.09 18.52 40.69
CA MET A 754 -13.76 18.21 39.30
C MET A 754 -14.96 17.63 38.53
N HIS A 755 -15.70 16.70 39.13
CA HIS A 755 -16.87 16.09 38.48
C HIS A 755 -18.06 17.04 38.39
N ARG A 756 -18.20 18.01 39.30
CA ARG A 756 -19.20 19.10 39.14
C ARG A 756 -18.92 19.94 37.90
N GLU A 757 -17.67 20.35 37.71
CA GLU A 757 -17.27 21.16 36.55
C GLU A 757 -17.53 20.40 35.23
N VAL A 758 -17.17 19.10 35.18
CA VAL A 758 -17.42 18.24 34.02
C VAL A 758 -18.93 18.06 33.76
N LEU A 759 -19.72 17.82 34.80
CA LEU A 759 -21.17 17.65 34.68
C LEU A 759 -21.85 18.94 34.20
N GLU A 760 -21.45 20.10 34.73
CA GLU A 760 -22.00 21.41 34.33
C GLU A 760 -21.64 21.76 32.88
N GLY A 761 -20.39 21.51 32.47
CA GLY A 761 -19.96 21.64 31.08
C GLY A 761 -20.73 20.73 30.12
N ARG A 762 -21.02 19.48 30.54
CA ARG A 762 -21.82 18.55 29.73
C ARG A 762 -23.29 18.92 29.65
N ARG A 763 -23.90 19.37 30.75
CA ARG A 763 -25.28 19.86 30.76
C ARG A 763 -25.46 21.03 29.80
N THR A 764 -24.49 21.95 29.76
CA THR A 764 -24.54 23.14 28.88
C THR A 764 -24.30 22.81 27.42
N ARG A 765 -23.35 21.92 27.09
CA ARG A 765 -23.03 21.57 25.69
C ARG A 765 -23.94 20.50 25.08
N LEU A 766 -24.20 19.43 25.81
CA LEU A 766 -24.85 18.21 25.30
C LEU A 766 -26.32 18.09 25.75
N GLY A 767 -26.73 18.86 26.76
CA GLY A 767 -28.02 18.73 27.40
C GLY A 767 -28.05 17.73 28.55
N GLY A 768 -29.12 17.80 29.36
CA GLY A 768 -29.28 17.00 30.59
C GLY A 768 -29.50 15.51 30.36
N SER A 769 -30.01 15.12 29.19
CA SER A 769 -30.39 13.74 28.86
C SER A 769 -29.35 12.98 28.03
N HIS A 770 -28.27 13.65 27.61
CA HIS A 770 -27.22 13.02 26.82
C HIS A 770 -26.47 11.96 27.64
N LEU A 771 -26.10 10.84 27.00
CA LEU A 771 -25.47 9.68 27.65
C LEU A 771 -24.26 10.05 28.53
N ASN A 772 -23.35 10.87 28.02
CA ASN A 772 -22.17 11.31 28.76
C ASN A 772 -22.51 12.20 29.97
N THR A 773 -23.60 12.96 29.90
CA THR A 773 -24.11 13.76 31.02
C THR A 773 -24.66 12.84 32.11
N LEU A 774 -25.43 11.81 31.75
CA LEU A 774 -25.99 10.82 32.69
C LEU A 774 -24.88 10.01 33.38
N ARG A 775 -23.85 9.59 32.63
CA ARG A 775 -22.67 8.93 33.21
C ARG A 775 -21.95 9.81 34.23
N SER A 776 -21.78 11.12 33.94
CA SER A 776 -21.23 12.08 34.90
C SER A 776 -22.09 12.25 36.15
N MET A 777 -23.43 12.28 36.01
CA MET A 777 -24.34 12.32 37.16
C MET A 777 -24.16 11.09 38.05
N ASN A 778 -24.08 9.90 37.44
CA ASN A 778 -23.90 8.64 38.14
C ASN A 778 -22.54 8.58 38.87
N HIS A 779 -21.45 9.03 38.24
CA HIS A 779 -20.13 9.09 38.90
C HIS A 779 -20.10 10.10 40.06
N LEU A 780 -20.59 11.32 39.85
CA LEU A 780 -20.67 12.33 40.92
C LEU A 780 -21.57 11.85 42.08
N GLY A 781 -22.66 11.15 41.78
CA GLY A 781 -23.51 10.50 42.79
C GLY A 781 -22.73 9.47 43.64
N GLY A 782 -21.89 8.67 43.01
CA GLY A 782 -21.01 7.72 43.70
C GLY A 782 -19.99 8.39 44.63
N ILE A 783 -19.37 9.50 44.19
CA ILE A 783 -18.43 10.28 45.00
C ILE A 783 -19.13 10.89 46.22
N LEU A 784 -20.29 11.51 46.01
CA LEU A 784 -21.09 12.10 47.09
C LEU A 784 -21.54 11.03 48.09
N GLN A 785 -21.89 9.82 47.62
CA GLN A 785 -22.18 8.69 48.50
C GLN A 785 -20.96 8.28 49.33
N ALA A 786 -19.77 8.19 48.71
CA ALA A 786 -18.54 7.85 49.42
C ALA A 786 -18.14 8.91 50.48
N GLN A 787 -18.53 10.17 50.28
CA GLN A 787 -18.37 11.24 51.27
C GLN A 787 -19.47 11.27 52.35
N GLY A 788 -20.50 10.42 52.25
CA GLY A 788 -21.67 10.47 53.14
C GLY A 788 -22.66 11.59 52.83
N LYS A 789 -22.53 12.31 51.70
CA LYS A 789 -23.49 13.33 51.24
C LYS A 789 -24.68 12.67 50.52
N LEU A 790 -25.40 11.82 51.24
CA LEU A 790 -26.38 10.89 50.67
C LEU A 790 -27.56 11.58 49.97
N VAL A 791 -28.04 12.72 50.46
CA VAL A 791 -29.16 13.47 49.84
C VAL A 791 -28.79 14.01 48.46
N ALA A 792 -27.57 14.55 48.32
CA ALA A 792 -27.09 15.07 47.04
C ALA A 792 -26.79 13.92 46.05
N ALA A 793 -26.30 12.79 46.54
CA ALA A 793 -26.14 11.57 45.74
C ALA A 793 -27.49 11.05 45.23
N GLU A 794 -28.52 11.03 46.07
CA GLU A 794 -29.86 10.57 45.68
C GLU A 794 -30.46 11.44 44.59
N ALA A 795 -30.32 12.77 44.70
CA ALA A 795 -30.82 13.70 43.69
C ALA A 795 -30.22 13.40 42.30
N LEU A 796 -28.90 13.19 42.22
CA LEU A 796 -28.23 12.89 40.95
C LEU A 796 -28.58 11.52 40.39
N PHE A 797 -28.64 10.47 41.22
CA PHE A 797 -29.02 9.14 40.75
C PHE A 797 -30.48 9.11 40.26
N ARG A 798 -31.41 9.78 40.96
CA ARG A 798 -32.81 9.90 40.51
C ARG A 798 -32.91 10.67 39.21
N GLU A 799 -32.20 11.78 39.08
CA GLU A 799 -32.15 12.55 37.84
C GLU A 799 -31.63 11.70 36.68
N ALA A 800 -30.54 10.96 36.87
CA ALA A 800 -29.97 10.08 35.85
C ALA A 800 -30.94 8.98 35.39
N VAL A 801 -31.64 8.33 36.32
CA VAL A 801 -32.65 7.30 36.01
C VAL A 801 -33.84 7.90 35.26
N VAL A 802 -34.38 9.03 35.70
CA VAL A 802 -35.54 9.68 35.07
C VAL A 802 -35.20 10.15 33.66
N ALA A 803 -34.07 10.86 33.50
CA ALA A 803 -33.64 11.36 32.20
C ALA A 803 -33.30 10.20 31.24
N SER A 804 -32.64 9.14 31.73
CA SER A 804 -32.38 7.94 30.91
C SER A 804 -33.68 7.28 30.43
N ARG A 805 -34.72 7.19 31.26
CA ARG A 805 -36.01 6.59 30.88
C ARG A 805 -36.76 7.44 29.85
N GLN A 806 -36.86 8.74 30.09
CA GLN A 806 -37.68 9.64 29.26
C GLN A 806 -37.10 9.83 27.85
N GLU A 807 -35.77 9.90 27.74
CA GLU A 807 -35.12 10.41 26.53
C GLU A 807 -34.34 9.33 25.77
N LEU A 808 -33.79 8.32 26.47
CA LEU A 808 -33.06 7.20 25.85
C LEU A 808 -33.91 5.92 25.74
N GLY A 809 -35.08 5.91 26.37
CA GLY A 809 -36.03 4.80 26.38
C GLY A 809 -35.66 3.66 27.33
N ASP A 810 -36.66 2.83 27.65
CA ASP A 810 -36.52 1.74 28.62
C ASP A 810 -35.58 0.60 28.17
N THR A 811 -35.17 0.55 26.91
CA THR A 811 -34.28 -0.51 26.41
C THR A 811 -32.80 -0.13 26.44
N HIS A 812 -32.44 1.03 26.97
CA HIS A 812 -31.08 1.55 26.92
C HIS A 812 -30.09 0.69 27.76
N PRO A 813 -28.89 0.34 27.24
CA PRO A 813 -27.95 -0.58 27.91
C PRO A 813 -27.49 -0.15 29.31
N ASP A 814 -27.30 1.15 29.53
CA ASP A 814 -26.77 1.68 30.80
C ASP A 814 -27.85 1.93 31.88
N LEU A 815 -29.14 1.89 31.51
CA LEU A 815 -30.25 2.16 32.44
C LEU A 815 -30.27 1.22 33.66
N PRO A 816 -30.04 -0.11 33.54
CA PRO A 816 -30.03 -1.01 34.68
C PRO A 816 -28.92 -0.68 35.70
N LEU A 817 -27.78 -0.18 35.22
CA LEU A 817 -26.66 0.29 36.04
C LEU A 817 -27.05 1.50 36.88
N TYR A 818 -27.74 2.49 36.30
CA TYR A 818 -28.23 3.66 37.03
C TYR A 818 -29.28 3.29 38.09
N ILE A 819 -30.19 2.37 37.75
CA ILE A 819 -31.21 1.86 38.67
C ILE A 819 -30.56 1.12 39.85
N ARG A 820 -29.60 0.23 39.59
CA ARG A 820 -28.87 -0.51 40.65
C ARG A 820 -28.13 0.44 41.58
N ASN A 821 -27.47 1.47 41.06
CA ASN A 821 -26.75 2.44 41.90
C ASN A 821 -27.69 3.25 42.79
N LEU A 822 -28.86 3.65 42.28
CA LEU A 822 -29.91 4.26 43.09
C LEU A 822 -30.42 3.30 44.17
N ALA A 823 -30.68 2.04 43.81
CA ALA A 823 -31.12 1.00 44.74
C ALA A 823 -30.12 0.81 45.89
N ARG A 824 -28.83 0.72 45.56
CA ARG A 824 -27.74 0.60 46.53
C ARG A 824 -27.65 1.80 47.47
N LEU A 825 -27.88 3.01 46.97
CA LEU A 825 -27.96 4.19 47.83
C LEU A 825 -29.17 4.14 48.77
N LEU A 826 -30.35 3.78 48.25
CA LEU A 826 -31.57 3.65 49.06
C LEU A 826 -31.45 2.54 50.12
N HIS A 827 -30.76 1.45 49.80
CA HIS A 827 -30.38 0.41 50.75
C HIS A 827 -29.53 1.01 51.88
N SER A 828 -28.48 1.77 51.56
CA SER A 828 -27.64 2.44 52.56
C SER A 828 -28.37 3.49 53.41
N LEU A 829 -29.49 4.02 52.92
CA LEU A 829 -30.38 4.95 53.64
C LEU A 829 -31.46 4.24 54.47
N GLY A 830 -31.52 2.90 54.44
CA GLY A 830 -32.53 2.10 55.15
C GLY A 830 -33.91 2.08 54.48
N ARG A 831 -34.04 2.58 53.24
CA ARG A 831 -35.29 2.55 52.44
C ARG A 831 -35.43 1.23 51.70
N LEU A 832 -35.46 0.14 52.47
CA LEU A 832 -35.30 -1.22 51.96
C LEU A 832 -36.37 -1.61 50.93
N SER A 833 -37.64 -1.23 51.13
CA SER A 833 -38.72 -1.57 50.19
C SER A 833 -38.59 -0.89 48.82
N GLU A 834 -38.08 0.34 48.79
CA GLU A 834 -37.82 1.04 47.51
C GLU A 834 -36.56 0.48 46.82
N ALA A 835 -35.53 0.18 47.60
CA ALA A 835 -34.31 -0.43 47.08
C ALA A 835 -34.58 -1.81 46.48
N GLU A 836 -35.38 -2.65 47.13
CA GLU A 836 -35.76 -3.97 46.62
C GLU A 836 -36.46 -3.89 45.26
N LEU A 837 -37.43 -2.97 45.12
CA LEU A 837 -38.17 -2.79 43.86
C LEU A 837 -37.23 -2.41 42.71
N LEU A 838 -36.28 -1.52 42.97
CA LEU A 838 -35.31 -1.10 41.97
C LEU A 838 -34.26 -2.19 41.68
N TYR A 839 -33.82 -2.97 42.68
CA TYR A 839 -32.92 -4.10 42.46
C TYR A 839 -33.56 -5.18 41.61
N ARG A 840 -34.83 -5.53 41.86
CA ARG A 840 -35.57 -6.49 41.03
C ARG A 840 -35.73 -5.99 39.60
N GLU A 841 -36.05 -4.70 39.43
CA GLU A 841 -36.12 -4.08 38.10
C GLU A 841 -34.76 -4.11 37.37
N ALA A 842 -33.67 -3.73 38.04
CA ALA A 842 -32.33 -3.77 37.47
C ALA A 842 -31.92 -5.20 37.08
N LEU A 843 -32.21 -6.17 37.94
CA LEU A 843 -31.90 -7.59 37.72
C LEU A 843 -32.63 -8.16 36.49
N GLU A 844 -33.93 -7.92 36.36
CA GLU A 844 -34.72 -8.37 35.20
C GLU A 844 -34.12 -7.83 33.89
N ARG A 845 -33.72 -6.55 33.91
CA ARG A 845 -33.12 -5.91 32.74
C ARG A 845 -31.72 -6.43 32.43
N PHE A 846 -30.88 -6.65 33.45
CA PHE A 846 -29.56 -7.27 33.27
C PHE A 846 -29.68 -8.68 32.71
N ARG A 847 -30.59 -9.52 33.24
CA ARG A 847 -30.87 -10.87 32.72
C ARG A 847 -31.29 -10.85 31.26
N THR A 848 -32.26 -10.00 30.93
CA THR A 848 -32.81 -9.93 29.56
C THR A 848 -31.74 -9.48 28.55
N LYS A 849 -30.80 -8.62 28.96
CA LYS A 849 -29.84 -8.01 28.05
C LYS A 849 -28.48 -8.71 27.99
N LEU A 850 -27.95 -9.13 29.14
CA LEU A 850 -26.58 -9.62 29.29
C LEU A 850 -26.52 -11.12 29.62
N GLY A 851 -27.63 -11.74 30.01
CA GLY A 851 -27.69 -13.12 30.48
C GLY A 851 -27.38 -13.26 31.98
N GLU A 852 -27.61 -14.46 32.51
CA GLU A 852 -27.40 -14.80 33.94
C GLU A 852 -25.93 -14.73 34.34
N ASP A 853 -25.02 -15.20 33.48
CA ASP A 853 -23.59 -15.38 33.80
C ASP A 853 -22.76 -14.10 33.70
N HIS A 854 -23.36 -12.98 33.30
CA HIS A 854 -22.64 -11.72 33.16
C HIS A 854 -22.33 -11.10 34.53
N ALA A 855 -21.09 -10.60 34.71
CA ALA A 855 -20.62 -10.05 35.98
C ALA A 855 -21.55 -9.00 36.61
N GLU A 856 -22.14 -8.12 35.80
CA GLU A 856 -23.10 -7.10 36.29
C GLU A 856 -24.42 -7.71 36.78
N THR A 857 -24.89 -8.81 36.17
CA THR A 857 -26.08 -9.56 36.59
C THR A 857 -25.79 -10.21 37.95
N ILE A 858 -24.65 -10.90 38.07
CA ILE A 858 -24.20 -11.55 39.31
C ILE A 858 -24.05 -10.53 40.44
N GLN A 859 -23.45 -9.36 40.17
CA GLN A 859 -23.32 -8.32 41.18
C GLN A 859 -24.68 -7.77 41.61
N CYS A 860 -25.64 -7.63 40.68
CA CYS A 860 -27.00 -7.21 41.02
C CYS A 860 -27.75 -8.26 41.86
N ILE A 861 -27.48 -9.55 41.63
CA ILE A 861 -28.00 -10.66 42.45
C ILE A 861 -27.44 -10.55 43.87
N SER A 862 -26.11 -10.44 44.02
CA SER A 862 -25.46 -10.33 45.32
C SER A 862 -25.93 -9.10 46.11
N ASP A 863 -26.12 -7.96 45.43
CA ASP A 863 -26.65 -6.75 46.05
C ASP A 863 -28.11 -6.92 46.56
N LEU A 864 -28.95 -7.65 45.81
CA LEU A 864 -30.34 -7.95 46.19
C LEU A 864 -30.41 -9.00 47.31
N GLU A 865 -29.58 -10.04 47.23
CA GLU A 865 -29.40 -11.06 48.27
C GLU A 865 -29.08 -10.41 49.62
N GLY A 866 -28.04 -9.56 49.66
CA GLY A 866 -27.66 -8.86 50.89
C GLY A 866 -28.76 -7.93 51.43
N LEU A 867 -29.62 -7.39 50.56
CA LEU A 867 -30.79 -6.63 50.99
C LEU A 867 -31.89 -7.53 51.59
N LEU A 868 -32.17 -8.68 50.97
CA LEU A 868 -33.17 -9.64 51.46
C LEU A 868 -32.73 -10.25 52.80
N GLU A 869 -31.45 -10.54 52.97
CA GLU A 869 -30.87 -10.92 54.26
C GLU A 869 -31.08 -9.84 55.32
N ALA A 870 -30.82 -8.57 54.98
CA ALA A 870 -31.03 -7.43 55.88
C ALA A 870 -32.52 -7.23 56.26
N GLN A 871 -33.46 -7.65 55.40
CA GLN A 871 -34.90 -7.66 55.68
C GLN A 871 -35.37 -8.92 56.45
N GLY A 872 -34.52 -9.94 56.58
CA GLY A 872 -34.87 -11.23 57.20
C GLY A 872 -35.56 -12.23 56.26
N ASN A 873 -35.58 -11.98 54.95
CA ASN A 873 -36.16 -12.84 53.92
C ASN A 873 -35.16 -13.91 53.42
N LEU A 874 -34.60 -14.67 54.35
CA LEU A 874 -33.49 -15.62 54.09
C LEU A 874 -33.83 -16.68 53.02
N GLY A 875 -35.07 -17.17 52.98
CA GLY A 875 -35.48 -18.19 52.01
C GLY A 875 -35.58 -17.68 50.57
N GLU A 876 -35.74 -16.37 50.36
CA GLU A 876 -35.70 -15.77 49.02
C GLU A 876 -34.27 -15.35 48.64
N ALA A 877 -33.45 -14.97 49.64
CA ALA A 877 -32.02 -14.73 49.46
C ALA A 877 -31.28 -16.01 49.01
N GLU A 878 -31.55 -17.16 49.65
CA GLU A 878 -30.96 -18.46 49.28
C GLU A 878 -31.41 -18.98 47.90
N ALA A 879 -32.51 -18.46 47.35
CA ALA A 879 -33.07 -18.90 46.07
C ALA A 879 -32.56 -18.10 44.86
N LEU A 880 -31.96 -16.93 45.11
CA LEU A 880 -31.27 -16.10 44.13
C LEU A 880 -29.87 -16.63 43.85
#